data_AF-A0A374UKI4-F1
#
_entry.id   AF-A0A374UKI4-F1
#
_cell.length_a   1.000
_cell.length_b   1.000
_cell.length_c   1.000
_cell.angle_alpha   90.00
_cell.angle_beta   90.00
_cell.angle_gamma   90.00
#
_symmetry.space_group_name_H-M   'P 1'
#
loop_
_entity.id
_entity.type
_entity.pdbx_description
1 polymer ?
#
loop_
_entity_poly.entity_id
_entity_poly.type
_entity_poly.pdbx_seq_one_letter_code
_entity_poly.pdbx_strand_id
1 'polypeptide(L)'
;MLRKAKQIISIIFSIAIVFSISSAIPFSASVLNYVVEEGSEVLPEDYSNILSSYSPEVFGTSKTSFVNKLSNGNYQVVVYSDLLYIMTYNSKFSLLSTQTIELELPLWGGYYCGENYNYVVCGQSYDTSLDKGGDVYRIIKYDKNFKKIVGLSLNGAETYTRRPFDSGNVSIAENGNSLVVYTSRLRLDGHQSNMTIKVNTDNMTEYSCMSDFGATEYMYPYKHVSHSLRQIVKFDGDYPVYVDLSDGYPERSVYLQSYYGSQPLLKISGDIGDNVTNAEVSGMEISPTNYLVVGSSMNNEMNNIFLSSYNKSLNTSECEWLTASSTFYAEGYGNPKIVKINDDRFAVMWSASKGPSVQYVIVDGKGAVISNLKNLNFAYLSDCEPIYDNNRIILVNIFDGKVNFDLINDLATGGSYYINHDNIKSSENAWNGISDVSWYSDGKKSFDITTSEQLSGLAQLVNEGNTFKNKTVNLKNDIYINKNAFSYVNKWTPIGNTEQKCFDGTFNGNGFSIYNMYVPEENSGGLFGYIGENGIIKALNISQGTFQYGGCVANDNKGIIMFCNSKSLVYGYDLFSTGAICNRNSNLVYGCKNYGTVDGSDTGGIVGNNNTGGTISACNNTGIAMATGSVGGIAGYNYAWIYDCYNTGLVTGGFGLNKASWVAGIVPENYSRSDEEGISNCYNVGSISQADILKSAISRGEFKNCFTNIQPGVNNGNATVLSNAELIDSSFVEKLNSDSNSILPGWIEDSIKINNGMPITIADYNAYVRTYKMIPEMWAIGDISMLNDINSECVYSFWLYFCDVVPEVEVENSDIAEIISDISINGGKIIIKPKSKGTTNIIINFKETENNCSFTYKLPITINGYISIGDVNTDSQVNAKDRMTLTRYLAKWIGYENIDMTAADVNNDGDVNAKDRMILTRHIAKWQGYETLPYRI
;
A
#
# COMPACT_ATOMS: atom_id res chain seq x y z
N MET A 1 -9.19 66.23 33.35
CA MET A 1 -10.17 65.31 32.71
C MET A 1 -10.01 65.46 31.21
N LEU A 2 -9.62 64.49 30.40
CA LEU A 2 -9.38 63.06 30.59
C LEU A 2 -8.06 62.68 29.87
N ARG A 3 -6.94 62.87 30.57
CA ARG A 3 -5.78 61.96 30.53
C ARG A 3 -6.14 60.83 31.50
N LYS A 4 -6.77 59.75 31.00
CA LYS A 4 -6.96 58.45 31.67
C LYS A 4 -7.78 57.53 30.76
N ALA A 5 -7.12 56.94 29.74
CA ALA A 5 -7.59 55.77 29.00
C ALA A 5 -6.45 55.14 28.17
N LYS A 6 -5.21 55.14 28.70
CA LYS A 6 -4.02 54.58 28.03
C LYS A 6 -3.15 53.69 28.92
N GLN A 7 -3.68 53.21 30.04
CA GLN A 7 -3.03 52.22 30.90
C GLN A 7 -4.11 51.33 31.52
N ILE A 8 -4.47 50.28 30.80
CA ILE A 8 -4.93 48.94 31.23
C ILE A 8 -5.20 48.24 29.89
N ILE A 9 -4.15 47.65 29.31
CA ILE A 9 -4.08 46.50 28.38
C ILE A 9 -2.57 46.27 28.25
N SER A 10 -1.97 45.76 29.31
CA SER A 10 -0.57 45.27 29.32
C SER A 10 -0.44 43.98 30.14
N ILE A 11 -1.55 43.28 30.40
CA ILE A 11 -1.55 41.95 31.03
C ILE A 11 -2.56 41.06 30.31
N ILE A 12 -2.41 40.94 28.98
CA ILE A 12 -2.89 39.82 28.15
C ILE A 12 -1.91 39.74 26.96
N PHE A 13 -0.67 39.36 27.24
CA PHE A 13 0.35 39.12 26.22
C PHE A 13 1.16 37.89 26.63
N SER A 14 0.55 36.69 26.55
CA SER A 14 1.28 35.41 26.66
C SER A 14 0.62 34.20 25.98
N ILE A 15 -0.48 34.30 25.21
CA ILE A 15 -1.14 33.09 24.63
C ILE A 15 -1.64 33.29 23.18
N ALA A 16 -0.91 33.96 22.28
CA ALA A 16 -1.31 33.96 20.86
C ALA A 16 -0.19 34.41 19.90
N ILE A 17 0.90 33.66 19.78
CA ILE A 17 1.80 33.75 18.61
C ILE A 17 2.34 32.34 18.29
N VAL A 18 1.54 31.54 17.57
CA VAL A 18 2.01 30.57 16.56
C VAL A 18 0.93 30.56 15.48
N PHE A 19 1.35 30.46 14.21
CA PHE A 19 0.57 30.51 12.96
C PHE A 19 0.43 31.88 12.29
N SER A 20 1.49 32.28 11.58
CA SER A 20 1.33 32.87 10.25
C SER A 20 2.66 32.85 9.47
N ILE A 21 3.01 31.71 8.89
CA ILE A 21 3.76 31.67 7.63
C ILE A 21 3.13 30.56 6.79
N SER A 22 2.01 30.86 6.15
CA SER A 22 1.49 30.05 5.05
C SER A 22 2.24 30.44 3.78
N SER A 23 3.26 29.66 3.43
CA SER A 23 3.65 29.55 2.02
C SER A 23 2.52 28.80 1.32
N ALA A 24 1.69 29.55 0.59
CA ALA A 24 0.60 29.02 -0.20
C ALA A 24 1.14 28.06 -1.27
N ILE A 25 0.91 26.76 -1.08
CA ILE A 25 0.79 25.80 -2.17
C ILE A 25 -0.71 25.74 -2.49
N PRO A 26 -1.15 26.05 -3.71
CA PRO A 26 -2.54 25.86 -4.08
C PRO A 26 -2.76 24.38 -4.35
N PHE A 27 -3.18 23.62 -3.34
CA PHE A 27 -3.80 22.32 -3.58
C PHE A 27 -5.29 22.53 -3.82
N SER A 28 -5.74 22.32 -5.07
CA SER A 28 -7.16 22.20 -5.35
C SER A 28 -7.64 20.86 -4.79
N ALA A 29 -8.32 20.92 -3.65
CA ALA A 29 -9.16 19.82 -3.21
C ALA A 29 -10.38 19.74 -4.13
N SER A 30 -10.34 18.91 -5.17
CA SER A 30 -11.53 18.38 -5.82
C SER A 30 -11.71 16.95 -5.36
N VAL A 31 -12.65 16.74 -4.44
CA VAL A 31 -13.17 15.41 -4.12
C VAL A 31 -13.76 14.84 -5.41
N LEU A 32 -13.13 13.79 -5.91
CA LEU A 32 -13.49 13.11 -7.16
C LEU A 32 -14.69 12.20 -6.86
N ASN A 33 -15.85 12.51 -7.45
CA ASN A 33 -17.00 11.62 -7.41
C ASN A 33 -16.74 10.42 -8.31
N TYR A 34 -16.21 9.37 -7.69
CA TYR A 34 -16.14 8.01 -8.20
C TYR A 34 -17.47 7.31 -7.91
N VAL A 35 -18.04 6.63 -8.89
CA VAL A 35 -19.21 5.78 -8.70
C VAL A 35 -18.86 4.42 -9.27
N VAL A 36 -18.72 3.43 -8.39
CA VAL A 36 -18.78 2.01 -8.76
C VAL A 36 -20.25 1.64 -8.84
N GLU A 37 -20.68 1.11 -9.96
CA GLU A 37 -21.94 0.37 -10.02
C GLU A 37 -21.61 -1.12 -10.15
N GLU A 38 -22.07 -1.93 -9.18
CA GLU A 38 -21.87 -3.38 -9.18
C GLU A 38 -22.72 -4.03 -10.29
N GLY A 39 -22.05 -4.77 -11.17
CA GLY A 39 -22.64 -5.60 -12.21
C GLY A 39 -22.88 -7.05 -11.76
N SER A 40 -23.62 -7.77 -12.59
CA SER A 40 -24.11 -9.14 -12.40
C SER A 40 -23.04 -10.25 -12.43
N GLU A 41 -23.32 -11.37 -11.73
CA GLU A 41 -22.57 -12.64 -11.76
C GLU A 41 -22.82 -13.40 -13.08
N VAL A 42 -22.05 -13.10 -14.12
CA VAL A 42 -22.20 -13.73 -15.46
C VAL A 42 -20.95 -14.48 -15.90
N LEU A 43 -19.78 -14.03 -15.44
CA LEU A 43 -18.49 -14.60 -15.76
C LEU A 43 -18.10 -15.68 -14.74
N PRO A 44 -17.12 -16.54 -15.04
CA PRO A 44 -16.56 -17.47 -14.05
C PRO A 44 -16.13 -16.74 -12.77
N GLU A 45 -16.40 -17.34 -11.61
CA GLU A 45 -16.12 -16.74 -10.28
C GLU A 45 -14.63 -16.45 -10.05
N ASP A 46 -13.73 -17.12 -10.76
CA ASP A 46 -12.28 -16.93 -10.69
C ASP A 46 -11.74 -15.96 -11.75
N TYR A 47 -12.59 -15.45 -12.66
CA TYR A 47 -12.16 -14.53 -13.70
C TYR A 47 -12.00 -13.10 -13.16
N SER A 48 -10.81 -12.53 -13.35
CA SER A 48 -10.51 -11.12 -13.12
C SER A 48 -9.67 -10.55 -14.25
N ASN A 49 -9.95 -9.33 -14.69
CA ASN A 49 -9.25 -8.70 -15.82
C ASN A 49 -8.22 -7.63 -15.38
N ILE A 50 -7.93 -7.57 -14.08
CA ILE A 50 -7.05 -6.57 -13.48
C ILE A 50 -5.59 -6.93 -13.74
N LEU A 51 -4.84 -5.94 -14.21
CA LEU A 51 -3.40 -6.05 -14.43
C LEU A 51 -2.67 -5.75 -13.13
N SER A 52 -2.08 -6.77 -12.52
CA SER A 52 -1.32 -6.66 -11.26
C SER A 52 0.19 -6.54 -11.46
N SER A 53 0.68 -6.60 -12.70
CA SER A 53 2.09 -6.35 -13.00
C SER A 53 2.37 -4.86 -13.06
N TYR A 54 3.41 -4.44 -12.33
CA TYR A 54 4.01 -3.10 -12.41
C TYR A 54 5.33 -3.14 -13.19
N SER A 55 5.53 -4.19 -13.98
CA SER A 55 6.71 -4.40 -14.79
C SER A 55 6.33 -4.85 -16.20
N PRO A 56 7.09 -4.44 -17.22
CA PRO A 56 6.84 -4.88 -18.58
C PRO A 56 7.04 -6.39 -18.67
N GLU A 57 6.04 -7.10 -19.18
CA GLU A 57 6.22 -8.51 -19.52
C GLU A 57 7.16 -8.65 -20.73
N VAL A 58 7.94 -9.74 -20.75
CA VAL A 58 8.87 -10.03 -21.86
C VAL A 58 8.13 -10.13 -23.20
N PHE A 59 6.91 -10.67 -23.20
CA PHE A 59 6.10 -10.87 -24.39
C PHE A 59 4.74 -10.18 -24.27
N GLY A 60 4.18 -9.79 -25.41
CA GLY A 60 2.80 -9.36 -25.46
C GLY A 60 1.80 -10.50 -25.38
N THR A 61 0.60 -10.17 -24.91
CA THR A 61 -0.54 -11.07 -24.81
C THR A 61 -1.77 -10.41 -25.42
N SER A 62 -2.64 -11.21 -26.03
CA SER A 62 -3.92 -10.74 -26.54
C SER A 62 -4.85 -10.34 -25.40
N LYS A 63 -5.44 -9.13 -25.52
CA LYS A 63 -6.45 -8.64 -24.57
C LYS A 63 -7.67 -9.53 -24.57
N THR A 64 -8.28 -9.72 -23.41
CA THR A 64 -9.43 -10.62 -23.23
C THR A 64 -10.72 -9.86 -22.98
N SER A 65 -10.67 -8.61 -22.50
CA SER A 65 -11.86 -7.81 -22.23
C SER A 65 -11.93 -6.52 -23.06
N PHE A 66 -13.15 -6.14 -23.44
CA PHE A 66 -13.44 -5.03 -24.33
C PHE A 66 -14.74 -4.34 -23.93
N VAL A 67 -14.80 -3.02 -24.05
CA VAL A 67 -16.01 -2.22 -23.85
C VAL A 67 -16.32 -1.41 -25.09
N ASN A 68 -17.59 -1.39 -25.49
CA ASN A 68 -18.03 -0.73 -26.71
C ASN A 68 -19.30 0.07 -26.47
N LYS A 69 -19.38 1.26 -27.07
CA LYS A 69 -20.61 2.04 -27.16
C LYS A 69 -21.45 1.56 -28.35
N LEU A 70 -22.72 1.29 -28.11
CA LEU A 70 -23.69 0.93 -29.13
C LEU A 70 -24.41 2.17 -29.67
N SER A 71 -24.89 2.10 -30.91
CA SER A 71 -25.58 3.22 -31.59
C SER A 71 -26.87 3.66 -30.89
N ASN A 72 -27.50 2.78 -30.12
CA ASN A 72 -28.69 3.07 -29.31
C ASN A 72 -28.36 3.72 -27.94
N GLY A 73 -27.08 3.99 -27.64
CA GLY A 73 -26.62 4.58 -26.38
C GLY A 73 -26.37 3.60 -25.24
N ASN A 74 -26.55 2.30 -25.49
CA ASN A 74 -26.18 1.23 -24.56
C ASN A 74 -24.69 0.90 -24.64
N TYR A 75 -24.21 0.11 -23.67
CA TYR A 75 -22.84 -0.38 -23.65
C TYR A 75 -22.81 -1.90 -23.81
N GLN A 76 -21.74 -2.41 -24.41
CA GLN A 76 -21.51 -3.83 -24.57
C GLN A 76 -20.11 -4.17 -24.07
N VAL A 77 -20.06 -5.07 -23.08
CA VAL A 77 -18.83 -5.64 -22.55
C VAL A 77 -18.66 -7.03 -23.15
N VAL A 78 -17.50 -7.28 -23.75
CA VAL A 78 -17.13 -8.55 -24.38
C VAL A 78 -15.91 -9.10 -23.66
N VAL A 79 -15.98 -10.34 -23.20
CA VAL A 79 -14.92 -10.99 -22.41
C VAL A 79 -14.65 -12.38 -22.98
N TYR A 80 -13.38 -12.73 -23.14
CA TYR A 80 -12.96 -14.10 -23.45
C TYR A 80 -12.40 -14.80 -22.21
N SER A 81 -13.02 -15.92 -21.83
CA SER A 81 -12.56 -16.83 -20.77
C SER A 81 -13.07 -18.23 -21.09
N ASP A 82 -12.35 -18.98 -21.94
CA ASP A 82 -12.77 -20.22 -22.64
C ASP A 82 -13.90 -20.02 -23.66
N LEU A 83 -14.95 -19.30 -23.26
CA LEU A 83 -16.03 -18.83 -24.13
C LEU A 83 -15.90 -17.32 -24.35
N LEU A 84 -16.49 -16.84 -25.44
CA LEU A 84 -16.72 -15.41 -25.63
C LEU A 84 -18.05 -15.03 -24.97
N TYR A 85 -17.99 -14.27 -23.87
CA TYR A 85 -19.13 -13.72 -23.15
C TYR A 85 -19.44 -12.33 -23.68
N ILE A 86 -20.72 -12.07 -23.94
CA ILE A 86 -21.22 -10.79 -24.42
C ILE A 86 -22.31 -10.32 -23.45
N MET A 87 -22.09 -9.17 -22.83
CA MET A 87 -23.00 -8.57 -21.86
C MET A 87 -23.40 -7.19 -22.36
N THR A 88 -24.70 -6.93 -22.47
CA THR A 88 -25.23 -5.63 -22.88
C THR A 88 -25.84 -4.94 -21.67
N TYR A 89 -25.47 -3.67 -21.47
CA TYR A 89 -25.91 -2.82 -20.38
C TYR A 89 -26.62 -1.58 -20.93
N ASN A 90 -27.60 -1.07 -20.20
CA ASN A 90 -28.22 0.21 -20.53
C ASN A 90 -27.26 1.38 -20.22
N SER A 91 -27.69 2.61 -20.51
CA SER A 91 -26.89 3.82 -20.25
C SER A 91 -26.62 4.15 -18.77
N LYS A 92 -27.30 3.44 -17.86
CA LYS A 92 -27.12 3.46 -16.40
C LYS A 92 -26.48 2.15 -15.90
N PHE A 93 -25.68 1.51 -16.74
CA PHE A 93 -24.91 0.30 -16.46
C PHE A 93 -25.68 -0.86 -15.82
N SER A 94 -27.01 -0.92 -16.01
CA SER A 94 -27.80 -2.09 -15.59
C SER A 94 -27.80 -3.13 -16.71
N LEU A 95 -27.54 -4.39 -16.35
CA LEU A 95 -27.51 -5.50 -17.30
C LEU A 95 -28.87 -5.67 -17.99
N LEU A 96 -28.84 -5.80 -19.32
CA LEU A 96 -30.02 -6.03 -20.17
C LEU A 96 -30.07 -7.46 -20.73
N SER A 97 -28.94 -7.97 -21.21
CA SER A 97 -28.88 -9.29 -21.85
C SER A 97 -27.47 -9.87 -21.84
N THR A 98 -27.40 -11.19 -21.91
CA THR A 98 -26.15 -11.96 -22.01
C THR A 98 -26.21 -12.95 -23.17
N GLN A 99 -25.05 -13.26 -23.75
CA GLN A 99 -24.87 -14.29 -24.79
C GLN A 99 -23.47 -14.89 -24.65
N THR A 100 -23.32 -16.16 -25.01
CA THR A 100 -22.02 -16.83 -25.11
C THR A 100 -21.80 -17.41 -26.52
N ILE A 101 -20.54 -17.46 -26.96
CA ILE A 101 -20.13 -18.03 -28.25
C ILE A 101 -18.85 -18.86 -28.06
N GLU A 102 -18.82 -20.04 -28.68
CA GLU A 102 -17.61 -20.87 -28.80
C GLU A 102 -16.72 -20.38 -29.95
N LEU A 103 -15.39 -20.44 -29.76
CA LEU A 103 -14.46 -20.13 -30.83
C LEU A 103 -14.46 -21.22 -31.91
N GLU A 104 -14.35 -20.82 -33.18
CA GLU A 104 -14.21 -21.77 -34.29
C GLU A 104 -12.84 -22.45 -34.35
N LEU A 105 -11.83 -21.84 -33.74
CA LEU A 105 -10.48 -22.38 -33.58
C LEU A 105 -10.00 -22.12 -32.13
N PRO A 106 -9.18 -23.01 -31.54
CA PRO A 106 -8.92 -23.05 -30.10
C PRO A 106 -8.12 -21.87 -29.54
N LEU A 107 -7.33 -21.15 -30.33
CA LEU A 107 -6.50 -20.05 -29.86
C LEU A 107 -7.24 -18.72 -30.00
N TRP A 108 -7.37 -18.01 -28.89
CA TRP A 108 -7.86 -16.63 -28.88
C TRP A 108 -6.88 -15.68 -29.57
N GLY A 109 -7.38 -14.89 -30.51
CA GLY A 109 -6.64 -13.81 -31.13
C GLY A 109 -7.09 -12.46 -30.59
N GLY A 110 -8.35 -12.07 -30.82
CA GLY A 110 -8.87 -10.78 -30.40
C GLY A 110 -10.27 -10.50 -30.89
N TYR A 111 -10.83 -9.37 -30.45
CA TYR A 111 -12.14 -8.88 -30.85
C TYR A 111 -12.08 -7.41 -31.29
N TYR A 112 -12.91 -7.05 -32.25
CA TYR A 112 -13.09 -5.67 -32.69
C TYR A 112 -14.57 -5.34 -32.96
N CYS A 113 -15.03 -4.25 -32.36
CA CYS A 113 -16.34 -3.67 -32.62
C CYS A 113 -16.22 -2.66 -33.76
N GLY A 114 -16.45 -3.12 -35.00
CA GLY A 114 -16.47 -2.27 -36.18
C GLY A 114 -17.71 -1.39 -36.24
N GLU A 115 -17.76 -0.51 -37.24
CA GLU A 115 -18.89 0.42 -37.43
C GLU A 115 -20.20 -0.35 -37.62
N ASN A 116 -20.21 -1.30 -38.56
CA ASN A 116 -21.39 -2.05 -38.96
C ASN A 116 -21.42 -3.49 -38.46
N TYR A 117 -20.27 -4.04 -38.06
CA TYR A 117 -20.10 -5.47 -37.77
C TYR A 117 -19.21 -5.69 -36.54
N ASN A 118 -19.25 -6.91 -36.01
CA ASN A 118 -18.30 -7.38 -35.01
C ASN A 118 -17.34 -8.36 -35.68
N TYR A 119 -16.05 -8.31 -35.30
CA TYR A 119 -15.04 -9.23 -35.81
C TYR A 119 -14.39 -9.98 -34.65
N VAL A 120 -14.30 -11.30 -34.78
CA VAL A 120 -13.56 -12.17 -33.85
C VAL A 120 -12.43 -12.83 -34.60
N VAL A 121 -11.24 -12.80 -34.01
CA VAL A 121 -10.03 -13.41 -34.55
C VAL A 121 -9.62 -14.57 -33.64
N CYS A 122 -9.47 -15.76 -34.21
CA CYS A 122 -8.97 -16.95 -33.53
C CYS A 122 -8.03 -17.75 -34.43
N GLY A 123 -7.38 -18.79 -33.90
CA GLY A 123 -6.34 -19.53 -34.61
C GLY A 123 -6.05 -20.91 -34.04
N GLN A 124 -5.13 -21.63 -34.67
CA GLN A 124 -4.61 -22.92 -34.19
C GLN A 124 -3.12 -23.06 -34.53
N SER A 125 -2.42 -23.89 -33.77
CA SER A 125 -0.98 -24.15 -33.93
C SER A 125 -0.70 -25.53 -34.54
N TYR A 126 0.48 -25.68 -35.14
CA TYR A 126 0.98 -26.96 -35.64
C TYR A 126 2.31 -27.35 -34.97
N ASP A 127 2.42 -28.63 -34.60
CA ASP A 127 3.59 -29.16 -33.89
C ASP A 127 4.84 -29.24 -34.77
N THR A 128 4.68 -29.49 -36.08
CA THR A 128 5.81 -29.58 -37.00
C THR A 128 5.62 -28.68 -38.23
N SER A 129 6.72 -28.30 -38.85
CA SER A 129 6.72 -27.56 -40.12
C SER A 129 6.22 -28.40 -41.31
N LEU A 130 5.86 -29.68 -41.11
CA LEU A 130 5.32 -30.56 -42.14
C LEU A 130 3.78 -30.60 -42.10
N ASP A 131 3.17 -30.30 -40.95
CA ASP A 131 1.71 -30.35 -40.74
C ASP A 131 0.98 -29.02 -41.06
N LYS A 132 1.77 -27.99 -41.39
CA LYS A 132 1.40 -26.58 -41.58
C LYS A 132 0.44 -26.23 -42.73
N GLY A 133 -0.25 -27.21 -43.30
CA GLY A 133 -1.12 -27.07 -44.47
C GLY A 133 -2.60 -26.77 -44.17
N GLY A 134 -2.96 -26.45 -42.93
CA GLY A 134 -4.34 -26.07 -42.56
C GLY A 134 -4.47 -24.63 -42.08
N ASP A 135 -5.70 -24.26 -41.72
CA ASP A 135 -6.05 -22.92 -41.25
C ASP A 135 -5.29 -22.55 -39.99
N VAL A 136 -4.49 -21.49 -39.99
CA VAL A 136 -3.81 -20.95 -38.79
C VAL A 136 -4.51 -19.71 -38.23
N TYR A 137 -5.17 -18.94 -39.09
CA TYR A 137 -5.96 -17.77 -38.69
C TYR A 137 -7.40 -17.93 -39.18
N ARG A 138 -8.34 -17.51 -38.34
CA ARG A 138 -9.76 -17.40 -38.66
C ARG A 138 -10.26 -16.02 -38.23
N ILE A 139 -10.76 -15.25 -39.19
CA ILE A 139 -11.35 -13.92 -38.97
C ILE A 139 -12.83 -14.03 -39.27
N ILE A 140 -13.67 -13.91 -38.24
CA ILE A 140 -15.10 -14.19 -38.31
C ILE A 140 -15.86 -12.87 -38.23
N LYS A 141 -16.72 -12.63 -39.21
CA LYS A 141 -17.62 -11.48 -39.27
C LYS A 141 -18.98 -11.85 -38.71
N TYR A 142 -19.45 -11.06 -37.74
CA TYR A 142 -20.77 -11.15 -37.14
C TYR A 142 -21.55 -9.85 -37.36
N ASP A 143 -22.88 -9.91 -37.32
CA ASP A 143 -23.68 -8.71 -37.14
C ASP A 143 -23.52 -8.14 -35.71
N LYS A 144 -24.14 -6.98 -35.44
CA LYS A 144 -24.04 -6.32 -34.12
C LYS A 144 -24.71 -7.10 -32.98
N ASN A 145 -25.51 -8.13 -33.29
CA ASN A 145 -26.12 -9.05 -32.34
C ASN A 145 -25.39 -10.39 -32.26
N PHE A 146 -24.14 -10.45 -32.74
CA PHE A 146 -23.31 -11.65 -32.70
C PHE A 146 -23.91 -12.86 -33.43
N LYS A 147 -24.71 -12.62 -34.49
CA LYS A 147 -25.06 -13.68 -35.45
C LYS A 147 -23.98 -13.77 -36.52
N LYS A 148 -23.40 -14.97 -36.69
CA LYS A 148 -22.33 -15.22 -37.67
C LYS A 148 -22.83 -14.93 -39.09
N ILE A 149 -22.03 -14.20 -39.86
CA ILE A 149 -22.26 -13.91 -41.28
C ILE A 149 -21.35 -14.80 -42.13
N VAL A 150 -20.02 -14.70 -41.95
CA VAL A 150 -19.01 -15.43 -42.74
C VAL A 150 -17.68 -15.44 -42.00
N GLY A 151 -16.77 -16.35 -42.34
CA GLY A 151 -15.40 -16.37 -41.82
C GLY A 151 -14.37 -16.50 -42.95
N LEU A 152 -13.22 -15.83 -42.77
CA LEU A 152 -12.04 -15.92 -43.61
C LEU A 152 -11.00 -16.81 -42.92
N SER A 153 -10.50 -17.83 -43.63
CA SER A 153 -9.41 -18.69 -43.20
C SER A 153 -8.11 -18.35 -43.93
N LEU A 154 -6.98 -18.38 -43.21
CA LEU A 154 -5.65 -18.28 -43.82
C LEU A 154 -4.79 -19.49 -43.46
N ASN A 155 -4.06 -20.01 -44.45
CA ASN A 155 -3.27 -21.23 -44.34
C ASN A 155 -1.87 -20.98 -43.75
N GLY A 156 -1.35 -21.93 -42.96
CA GLY A 156 -0.02 -21.84 -42.34
C GLY A 156 1.13 -21.82 -43.36
N ALA A 157 1.00 -22.56 -44.46
CA ALA A 157 2.01 -22.60 -45.52
C ALA A 157 2.02 -21.30 -46.33
N GLU A 158 0.85 -20.72 -46.61
CA GLU A 158 0.71 -19.46 -47.35
C GLU A 158 1.17 -18.25 -46.52
N THR A 159 0.85 -18.26 -45.23
CA THR A 159 1.23 -17.18 -44.32
C THR A 159 2.63 -17.37 -43.75
N TYR A 160 3.26 -18.53 -43.91
CA TYR A 160 4.51 -18.87 -43.24
C TYR A 160 4.43 -18.86 -41.70
N THR A 161 3.27 -19.24 -41.15
CA THR A 161 2.98 -19.24 -39.71
C THR A 161 2.88 -20.66 -39.16
N ARG A 162 3.56 -20.93 -38.04
CA ARG A 162 3.43 -22.16 -37.24
C ARG A 162 2.47 -21.99 -36.07
N ARG A 163 2.61 -20.87 -35.34
CA ARG A 163 1.76 -20.50 -34.20
C ARG A 163 1.33 -19.04 -34.36
N PRO A 164 0.02 -18.75 -34.50
CA PRO A 164 -0.49 -17.39 -34.54
C PRO A 164 -0.45 -16.76 -33.14
N PHE A 165 -0.45 -15.42 -33.08
CA PHE A 165 -0.56 -14.63 -31.84
C PHE A 165 0.56 -14.91 -30.82
N ASP A 166 1.73 -15.30 -31.32
CA ASP A 166 2.82 -15.74 -30.45
C ASP A 166 3.78 -14.61 -30.09
N SER A 167 4.25 -14.55 -28.85
CA SER A 167 5.23 -13.56 -28.39
C SER A 167 4.79 -12.10 -28.56
N GLY A 168 3.50 -11.82 -28.71
CA GLY A 168 2.94 -10.49 -28.93
C GLY A 168 1.42 -10.47 -28.89
N ASN A 169 0.81 -9.30 -29.11
CA ASN A 169 -0.63 -9.11 -29.00
C ASN A 169 -1.30 -8.98 -30.37
N VAL A 170 -2.63 -9.08 -30.38
CA VAL A 170 -3.44 -8.73 -31.56
C VAL A 170 -3.97 -7.30 -31.40
N SER A 171 -3.80 -6.49 -32.44
CA SER A 171 -4.42 -5.18 -32.58
C SER A 171 -5.22 -5.14 -33.89
N ILE A 172 -6.43 -4.57 -33.84
CA ILE A 172 -7.36 -4.58 -34.97
C ILE A 172 -7.86 -3.15 -35.19
N ALA A 173 -7.92 -2.71 -36.45
CA ALA A 173 -8.49 -1.42 -36.83
C ALA A 173 -9.30 -1.56 -38.13
N GLU A 174 -10.39 -0.78 -38.25
CA GLU A 174 -11.25 -0.71 -39.43
C GLU A 174 -11.30 0.74 -39.96
N ASN A 175 -11.23 0.89 -41.28
CA ASN A 175 -11.59 2.13 -41.99
C ASN A 175 -12.27 1.79 -43.31
N GLY A 176 -13.53 2.22 -43.46
CA GLY A 176 -14.38 1.84 -44.58
C GLY A 176 -14.44 0.32 -44.72
N ASN A 177 -14.08 -0.19 -45.91
CA ASN A 177 -14.13 -1.62 -46.20
C ASN A 177 -12.79 -2.33 -45.91
N SER A 178 -11.83 -1.65 -45.27
CA SER A 178 -10.53 -2.19 -44.90
C SER A 178 -10.47 -2.51 -43.41
N LEU A 179 -10.26 -3.79 -43.09
CA LEU A 179 -9.94 -4.25 -41.74
C LEU A 179 -8.48 -4.70 -41.71
N VAL A 180 -7.72 -4.24 -40.72
CA VAL A 180 -6.34 -4.65 -40.49
C VAL A 180 -6.26 -5.41 -39.19
N VAL A 181 -5.79 -6.66 -39.24
CA VAL A 181 -5.38 -7.45 -38.07
C VAL A 181 -3.85 -7.44 -38.01
N TYR A 182 -3.30 -6.78 -37.00
CA TYR A 182 -1.86 -6.64 -36.78
C TYR A 182 -1.45 -7.43 -35.54
N THR A 183 -0.51 -8.36 -35.69
CA THR A 183 -0.17 -9.34 -34.65
C THR A 183 1.26 -9.82 -34.77
N SER A 184 1.72 -10.63 -33.83
CA SER A 184 2.92 -11.47 -33.92
C SER A 184 2.61 -12.93 -34.28
N ARG A 185 3.66 -13.70 -34.52
CA ARG A 185 3.63 -15.13 -34.85
C ARG A 185 4.97 -15.82 -34.60
N LEU A 186 4.91 -17.13 -34.39
CA LEU A 186 6.02 -18.04 -34.61
C LEU A 186 5.99 -18.51 -36.06
N ARG A 187 7.10 -18.32 -36.76
CA ARG A 187 7.26 -18.75 -38.15
C ARG A 187 7.59 -20.24 -38.25
N LEU A 188 7.53 -20.75 -39.47
CA LEU A 188 7.83 -22.15 -39.78
C LEU A 188 9.30 -22.53 -39.62
N ASP A 189 10.20 -21.56 -39.72
CA ASP A 189 11.64 -21.68 -39.47
C ASP A 189 11.99 -21.53 -37.98
N GLY A 190 11.00 -21.27 -37.12
CA GLY A 190 11.16 -21.10 -35.67
C GLY A 190 11.46 -19.67 -35.23
N HIS A 191 11.55 -18.69 -36.15
CA HIS A 191 11.78 -17.29 -35.78
C HIS A 191 10.49 -16.56 -35.37
N GLN A 192 10.58 -15.64 -34.41
CA GLN A 192 9.49 -14.71 -34.10
C GLN A 192 9.43 -13.54 -35.10
N SER A 193 8.23 -13.14 -35.50
CA SER A 193 8.03 -11.96 -36.36
C SER A 193 6.64 -11.38 -36.19
N ASN A 194 6.46 -10.13 -36.64
CA ASN A 194 5.12 -9.58 -36.84
C ASN A 194 4.40 -10.21 -38.05
N MET A 195 3.10 -9.95 -38.13
CA MET A 195 2.18 -10.33 -39.18
C MET A 195 1.13 -9.23 -39.34
N THR A 196 0.87 -8.85 -40.59
CA THR A 196 -0.21 -7.94 -40.96
C THR A 196 -1.18 -8.71 -41.83
N ILE A 197 -2.47 -8.65 -41.55
CA ILE A 197 -3.51 -9.25 -42.40
C ILE A 197 -4.49 -8.14 -42.76
N LYS A 198 -4.57 -7.77 -44.04
CA LYS A 198 -5.57 -6.82 -44.53
C LYS A 198 -6.73 -7.55 -45.19
N VAL A 199 -7.93 -7.26 -44.73
CA VAL A 199 -9.19 -7.91 -45.14
C VAL A 199 -10.12 -6.88 -45.75
N ASN A 200 -10.68 -7.19 -46.91
CA ASN A 200 -11.81 -6.45 -47.46
C ASN A 200 -13.09 -6.95 -46.79
N THR A 201 -13.78 -6.09 -46.04
CA THR A 201 -14.93 -6.49 -45.22
C THR A 201 -16.20 -6.74 -46.02
N ASP A 202 -16.30 -6.30 -47.27
CA ASP A 202 -17.49 -6.54 -48.12
C ASP A 202 -17.62 -8.01 -48.50
N ASN A 203 -16.53 -8.58 -48.99
CA ASN A 203 -16.46 -9.95 -49.50
C ASN A 203 -15.67 -10.89 -48.57
N MET A 204 -15.09 -10.36 -47.49
CA MET A 204 -14.25 -11.07 -46.52
C MET A 204 -13.08 -11.80 -47.18
N THR A 205 -12.44 -11.16 -48.16
CA THR A 205 -11.21 -11.66 -48.80
C THR A 205 -9.98 -10.95 -48.26
N GLU A 206 -8.90 -11.70 -48.08
CA GLU A 206 -7.57 -11.16 -47.85
C GLU A 206 -7.05 -10.47 -49.12
N TYR A 207 -6.32 -9.36 -48.97
CA TYR A 207 -5.74 -8.65 -50.11
C TYR A 207 -4.30 -8.15 -49.88
N SER A 208 -3.74 -8.31 -48.68
CA SER A 208 -2.33 -8.01 -48.39
C SER A 208 -1.95 -8.52 -46.99
N CYS A 209 -1.18 -9.61 -46.95
CA CYS A 209 -0.60 -10.15 -45.73
C CYS A 209 0.92 -10.29 -45.83
N MET A 210 1.43 -10.68 -46.99
CA MET A 210 2.85 -10.76 -47.34
C MET A 210 3.27 -9.59 -48.24
N SER A 211 4.56 -9.25 -48.28
CA SER A 211 5.06 -8.19 -49.17
C SER A 211 4.96 -8.59 -50.64
N ASP A 212 4.54 -7.67 -51.52
CA ASP A 212 4.56 -7.83 -52.99
C ASP A 212 5.98 -7.99 -53.58
N PHE A 213 7.02 -7.86 -52.75
CA PHE A 213 8.39 -8.29 -53.06
C PHE A 213 8.40 -9.82 -53.15
N GLY A 214 8.09 -10.31 -54.35
CA GLY A 214 7.86 -11.71 -54.65
C GLY A 214 8.86 -12.66 -54.00
N ALA A 215 8.32 -13.74 -53.43
CA ALA A 215 9.00 -15.00 -53.12
C ALA A 215 10.52 -14.88 -52.86
N THR A 216 10.90 -14.11 -51.84
CA THR A 216 12.20 -14.39 -51.19
C THR A 216 12.03 -15.65 -50.35
N GLU A 217 13.11 -16.39 -50.13
CA GLU A 217 13.15 -17.61 -49.30
C GLU A 217 12.55 -17.39 -47.88
N TYR A 218 12.41 -16.14 -47.46
CA TYR A 218 12.09 -15.73 -46.10
C TYR A 218 10.66 -15.20 -45.87
N MET A 219 9.82 -14.99 -46.90
CA MET A 219 8.37 -14.64 -46.77
C MET A 219 8.02 -13.65 -45.61
N TYR A 220 8.37 -12.37 -45.76
CA TYR A 220 8.10 -11.32 -44.76
C TYR A 220 6.82 -10.51 -45.05
N PRO A 221 6.16 -9.94 -44.02
CA PRO A 221 4.99 -9.07 -44.20
C PRO A 221 5.37 -7.68 -44.74
N TYR A 222 4.39 -6.95 -45.26
CA TYR A 222 4.56 -5.61 -45.86
C TYR A 222 5.25 -4.57 -44.95
N LYS A 223 5.07 -4.67 -43.63
CA LYS A 223 5.71 -3.80 -42.63
C LYS A 223 6.52 -4.64 -41.65
N HIS A 224 7.55 -5.33 -42.14
CA HIS A 224 8.30 -6.27 -41.30
C HIS A 224 9.04 -5.60 -40.14
N VAL A 225 8.83 -6.15 -38.95
CA VAL A 225 9.62 -5.91 -37.74
C VAL A 225 10.06 -7.27 -37.22
N SER A 226 11.37 -7.44 -37.09
CA SER A 226 11.96 -8.64 -36.50
C SER A 226 11.69 -8.62 -35.01
N HIS A 227 11.20 -9.76 -34.48
CA HIS A 227 10.93 -9.92 -33.05
C HIS A 227 10.06 -8.78 -32.49
N SER A 228 8.90 -8.57 -33.13
CA SER A 228 7.91 -7.62 -32.64
C SER A 228 7.17 -8.24 -31.45
N LEU A 229 7.33 -7.66 -30.27
CA LEU A 229 6.85 -8.21 -29.00
C LEU A 229 5.53 -7.58 -28.54
N ARG A 230 5.12 -6.45 -29.14
CA ARG A 230 3.83 -5.77 -28.95
C ARG A 230 3.48 -5.02 -30.24
N GLN A 231 2.20 -4.95 -30.58
CA GLN A 231 1.69 -4.40 -31.83
C GLN A 231 0.50 -3.47 -31.59
N ILE A 232 0.51 -2.30 -32.25
CA ILE A 232 -0.66 -1.41 -32.31
C ILE A 232 -0.89 -0.99 -33.75
N VAL A 233 -2.15 -1.01 -34.20
CA VAL A 233 -2.58 -0.43 -35.47
C VAL A 233 -3.77 0.52 -35.26
N LYS A 234 -3.75 1.68 -35.92
CA LYS A 234 -4.89 2.58 -36.11
C LYS A 234 -4.88 3.18 -37.50
N PHE A 235 -5.98 3.82 -37.91
CA PHE A 235 -6.07 4.55 -39.19
C PHE A 235 -5.94 6.06 -38.98
N ASP A 236 -5.11 6.71 -39.81
CA ASP A 236 -5.05 8.15 -40.01
C ASP A 236 -5.59 8.47 -41.41
N GLY A 237 -6.88 8.82 -41.50
CA GLY A 237 -7.60 8.80 -42.77
C GLY A 237 -7.58 7.40 -43.38
N ASP A 238 -7.18 7.29 -44.65
CA ASP A 238 -7.14 6.00 -45.37
C ASP A 238 -5.87 5.16 -45.10
N TYR A 239 -4.93 5.67 -44.32
CA TYR A 239 -3.62 5.04 -44.13
C TYR A 239 -3.49 4.43 -42.73
N PRO A 240 -3.13 3.14 -42.63
CA PRO A 240 -2.81 2.54 -41.34
C PRO A 240 -1.47 3.05 -40.80
N VAL A 241 -1.43 3.25 -39.49
CA VAL A 241 -0.25 3.60 -38.69
C VAL A 241 0.04 2.43 -37.77
N TYR A 242 1.29 1.97 -37.78
CA TYR A 242 1.75 0.81 -37.02
C TYR A 242 2.77 1.25 -35.98
N VAL A 243 2.68 0.66 -34.78
CA VAL A 243 3.68 0.78 -33.73
C VAL A 243 4.04 -0.61 -33.24
N ASP A 244 5.34 -0.84 -33.10
CA ASP A 244 5.90 -2.11 -32.66
C ASP A 244 6.85 -1.88 -31.48
N LEU A 245 6.83 -2.79 -30.50
CA LEU A 245 7.97 -2.99 -29.62
C LEU A 245 8.93 -3.95 -30.30
N SER A 246 10.06 -3.44 -30.81
CA SER A 246 11.06 -4.23 -31.52
C SER A 246 12.29 -4.46 -30.65
N ASP A 247 12.74 -5.71 -30.58
CA ASP A 247 14.01 -6.08 -29.98
C ASP A 247 15.18 -6.14 -30.99
N GLY A 248 14.87 -5.95 -32.29
CA GLY A 248 15.76 -6.19 -33.42
C GLY A 248 15.61 -5.19 -34.57
N TYR A 249 15.44 -5.67 -35.80
CA TYR A 249 15.31 -4.80 -36.99
C TYR A 249 13.87 -4.28 -37.16
N PRO A 250 13.67 -3.01 -37.59
CA PRO A 250 14.68 -2.08 -38.11
C PRO A 250 15.58 -1.41 -37.06
N GLU A 251 15.11 -1.26 -35.82
CA GLU A 251 15.92 -0.79 -34.69
C GLU A 251 15.28 -1.24 -33.37
N ARG A 252 16.12 -1.66 -32.40
CA ARG A 252 15.70 -2.03 -31.04
C ARG A 252 15.07 -0.82 -30.33
N SER A 253 13.75 -0.70 -30.40
CA SER A 253 13.01 0.50 -30.03
C SER A 253 11.50 0.25 -29.97
N VAL A 254 10.78 1.21 -29.38
CA VAL A 254 9.38 1.44 -29.75
C VAL A 254 9.41 2.11 -31.11
N TYR A 255 9.01 1.41 -32.16
CA TYR A 255 9.20 1.81 -33.55
C TYR A 255 7.89 2.14 -34.22
N LEU A 256 7.81 3.31 -34.87
CA LEU A 256 6.61 3.76 -35.59
C LEU A 256 6.80 3.63 -37.10
N GLN A 257 5.74 3.23 -37.79
CA GLN A 257 5.65 3.17 -39.25
C GLN A 257 4.34 3.80 -39.73
N SER A 258 4.43 4.88 -40.50
CA SER A 258 3.25 5.63 -41.00
C SER A 258 3.41 6.03 -42.46
N TYR A 259 2.41 6.75 -42.99
CA TYR A 259 2.48 7.39 -44.30
C TYR A 259 3.54 8.51 -44.35
N TYR A 260 3.70 9.27 -43.26
CA TYR A 260 4.60 10.43 -43.20
C TYR A 260 6.07 10.05 -42.99
N GLY A 261 6.31 8.87 -42.41
CA GLY A 261 7.65 8.37 -42.14
C GLY A 261 7.66 7.22 -41.14
N SER A 262 8.86 6.67 -40.92
CA SER A 262 9.14 5.63 -39.93
C SER A 262 10.38 6.00 -39.13
N GLN A 263 10.32 5.90 -37.81
CA GLN A 263 11.45 6.19 -36.92
C GLN A 263 11.26 5.57 -35.51
N PRO A 264 12.34 5.40 -34.73
CA PRO A 264 12.22 5.06 -33.31
C PRO A 264 11.58 6.21 -32.52
N LEU A 265 10.60 5.88 -31.68
CA LEU A 265 9.96 6.80 -30.74
C LEU A 265 10.66 6.80 -29.37
N LEU A 266 11.10 5.63 -28.93
CA LEU A 266 11.93 5.43 -27.74
C LEU A 266 12.96 4.34 -28.05
N LYS A 267 14.25 4.64 -27.88
CA LYS A 267 15.31 3.64 -28.00
C LYS A 267 15.39 2.80 -26.73
N ILE A 268 15.63 1.50 -26.90
CA ILE A 268 15.68 0.55 -25.79
C ILE A 268 17.10 0.03 -25.64
N SER A 269 17.59 -0.04 -24.40
CA SER A 269 18.92 -0.57 -24.08
C SER A 269 19.04 -2.08 -24.34
N GLY A 270 20.26 -2.55 -24.59
CA GLY A 270 20.56 -3.97 -24.88
C GLY A 270 20.98 -4.21 -26.32
N ASP A 271 21.38 -5.44 -26.63
CA ASP A 271 21.82 -5.84 -27.96
C ASP A 271 20.63 -6.26 -28.84
N ILE A 272 20.82 -6.21 -30.16
CA ILE A 272 19.82 -6.68 -31.13
C ILE A 272 19.57 -8.18 -30.91
N GLY A 273 18.29 -8.55 -30.73
CA GLY A 273 17.88 -9.94 -30.49
C GLY A 273 17.79 -10.32 -29.01
N ASP A 274 18.09 -9.43 -28.07
CA ASP A 274 17.82 -9.65 -26.64
C ASP A 274 16.32 -9.56 -26.38
N ASN A 275 15.65 -10.70 -26.24
CA ASN A 275 14.18 -10.75 -26.05
C ASN A 275 13.68 -10.00 -24.80
N VAL A 276 14.55 -9.74 -23.81
CA VAL A 276 14.20 -8.94 -22.62
C VAL A 276 14.37 -7.46 -22.96
N THR A 277 13.29 -6.80 -23.36
CA THR A 277 13.29 -5.38 -23.74
C THR A 277 13.12 -4.43 -22.55
N ASN A 278 12.59 -4.91 -21.41
CA ASN A 278 12.28 -4.06 -20.26
C ASN A 278 11.42 -2.84 -20.64
N ALA A 279 10.54 -3.01 -21.63
CA ALA A 279 9.65 -1.99 -22.14
C ALA A 279 8.34 -2.61 -22.61
N GLU A 280 7.28 -1.83 -22.57
CA GLU A 280 5.99 -2.14 -23.18
C GLU A 280 5.48 -0.93 -23.96
N VAL A 281 4.71 -1.20 -25.01
CA VAL A 281 3.87 -0.19 -25.67
C VAL A 281 2.44 -0.65 -25.57
N SER A 282 1.57 0.22 -25.07
CA SER A 282 0.24 -0.16 -24.61
C SER A 282 -0.88 0.65 -25.27
N GLY A 283 -0.59 1.86 -25.76
CA GLY A 283 -1.59 2.70 -26.41
C GLY A 283 -1.02 3.68 -27.43
N MET A 284 -1.86 4.05 -28.39
CA MET A 284 -1.59 5.10 -29.38
C MET A 284 -2.87 5.89 -29.65
N GLU A 285 -2.76 7.21 -29.80
CA GLU A 285 -3.81 8.07 -30.32
C GLU A 285 -3.31 9.02 -31.40
N ILE A 286 -4.25 9.50 -32.22
CA ILE A 286 -3.97 10.33 -33.39
C ILE A 286 -4.63 11.70 -33.22
N SER A 287 -3.80 12.74 -33.24
CA SER A 287 -4.22 14.14 -33.39
C SER A 287 -4.09 14.58 -34.84
N PRO A 288 -4.59 15.76 -35.24
CA PRO A 288 -4.37 16.30 -36.57
C PRO A 288 -2.88 16.44 -36.93
N THR A 289 -2.03 16.79 -35.97
CA THR A 289 -0.62 17.14 -36.22
C THR A 289 0.38 16.07 -35.80
N ASN A 290 0.01 15.17 -34.87
CA ASN A 290 0.93 14.22 -34.25
C ASN A 290 0.34 12.81 -34.07
N TYR A 291 1.23 11.84 -33.90
CA TYR A 291 0.91 10.56 -33.29
C TYR A 291 1.43 10.54 -31.86
N LEU A 292 0.57 10.17 -30.91
CA LEU A 292 0.88 10.10 -29.49
C LEU A 292 0.93 8.63 -29.09
N VAL A 293 2.06 8.16 -28.58
CA VAL A 293 2.29 6.77 -28.20
C VAL A 293 2.71 6.71 -26.74
N VAL A 294 2.02 5.89 -25.96
CA VAL A 294 2.31 5.70 -24.53
C VAL A 294 2.76 4.27 -24.27
N GLY A 295 3.68 4.14 -23.33
CA GLY A 295 4.19 2.86 -22.86
C GLY A 295 4.89 2.99 -21.52
N SER A 296 5.49 1.92 -21.05
CA SER A 296 6.40 1.94 -19.90
C SER A 296 7.74 1.31 -20.25
N SER A 297 8.81 1.76 -19.60
CA SER A 297 10.15 1.21 -19.79
C SER A 297 11.04 1.48 -18.57
N MET A 298 12.02 0.59 -18.36
CA MET A 298 13.01 0.74 -17.30
C MET A 298 13.85 2.00 -17.51
N ASN A 299 13.87 2.85 -16.49
CA ASN A 299 14.69 4.05 -16.37
C ASN A 299 15.11 4.22 -14.91
N ASN A 300 16.40 4.47 -14.64
CA ASN A 300 16.99 4.45 -13.29
C ASN A 300 16.69 3.14 -12.51
N GLU A 301 16.85 2.00 -13.19
CA GLU A 301 16.61 0.66 -12.64
C GLU A 301 15.17 0.40 -12.15
N MET A 302 14.19 1.23 -12.56
CA MET A 302 12.78 1.07 -12.21
C MET A 302 11.88 1.34 -13.42
N ASN A 303 10.69 0.72 -13.44
CA ASN A 303 9.74 0.93 -14.52
C ASN A 303 9.12 2.34 -14.45
N ASN A 304 9.08 3.03 -15.59
CA ASN A 304 8.57 4.38 -15.70
C ASN A 304 7.70 4.55 -16.95
N ILE A 305 6.73 5.46 -16.88
CA ILE A 305 5.80 5.74 -17.98
C ILE A 305 6.40 6.79 -18.91
N PHE A 306 6.29 6.58 -20.22
CA PHE A 306 6.70 7.55 -21.22
C PHE A 306 5.54 7.90 -22.16
N LEU A 307 5.60 9.10 -22.72
CA LEU A 307 4.77 9.56 -23.83
C LEU A 307 5.68 10.04 -24.95
N SER A 308 5.63 9.36 -26.09
CA SER A 308 6.29 9.79 -27.31
C SER A 308 5.32 10.51 -28.22
N SER A 309 5.76 11.63 -28.79
CA SER A 309 5.02 12.44 -29.75
C SER A 309 5.78 12.49 -31.07
N TYR A 310 5.17 12.01 -32.15
CA TYR A 310 5.70 12.08 -33.51
C TYR A 310 4.99 13.20 -34.27
N ASN A 311 5.74 14.18 -34.78
CA ASN A 311 5.20 15.27 -35.59
C ASN A 311 5.10 14.86 -37.06
N LYS A 312 3.88 14.83 -37.61
CA LYS A 312 3.60 14.38 -38.99
C LYS A 312 4.26 15.25 -40.07
N SER A 313 4.38 16.55 -39.81
CA SER A 313 4.91 17.51 -40.79
C SER A 313 6.43 17.60 -40.77
N LEU A 314 7.03 17.50 -39.58
CA LEU A 314 8.48 17.59 -39.41
C LEU A 314 9.19 16.24 -39.53
N ASN A 315 8.45 15.13 -39.45
CA ASN A 315 8.99 13.78 -39.37
C ASN A 315 10.03 13.65 -38.25
N THR A 316 9.73 14.22 -37.07
CA THR A 316 10.56 14.15 -35.86
C THR A 316 9.74 13.62 -34.70
N SER A 317 10.39 12.94 -33.76
CA SER A 317 9.76 12.48 -32.52
C SER A 317 10.48 12.99 -31.28
N GLU A 318 9.71 13.25 -30.25
CA GLU A 318 10.17 13.58 -28.89
C GLU A 318 9.57 12.58 -27.92
N CYS A 319 10.28 12.28 -26.83
CA CYS A 319 9.82 11.36 -25.80
C CYS A 319 9.96 12.03 -24.44
N GLU A 320 8.85 12.14 -23.74
CA GLU A 320 8.76 12.71 -22.39
C GLU A 320 8.48 11.58 -21.40
N TRP A 321 9.20 11.56 -20.28
CA TRP A 321 8.85 10.69 -19.16
C TRP A 321 7.69 11.33 -18.39
N LEU A 322 6.71 10.52 -18.00
CA LEU A 322 5.56 10.91 -17.18
C LEU A 322 5.67 10.43 -15.73
N THR A 323 6.69 9.63 -15.40
CA THR A 323 7.06 9.26 -14.02
C THR A 323 8.58 9.22 -13.79
N ALA A 324 9.02 9.23 -12.52
CA ALA A 324 10.43 9.07 -12.12
C ALA A 324 10.61 8.21 -10.86
N SER A 325 10.12 6.97 -10.91
CA SER A 325 10.50 5.93 -9.97
C SER A 325 12.01 5.66 -10.05
N SER A 326 12.63 5.38 -8.91
CA SER A 326 14.03 4.98 -8.78
C SER A 326 14.19 4.04 -7.59
N THR A 327 15.31 3.34 -7.51
CA THR A 327 15.59 2.42 -6.38
C THR A 327 15.63 3.11 -5.00
N PHE A 328 15.73 4.44 -4.97
CA PHE A 328 15.75 5.26 -3.74
C PHE A 328 14.38 5.85 -3.36
N TYR A 329 13.51 6.03 -4.36
CA TYR A 329 12.14 6.54 -4.24
C TYR A 329 11.27 5.64 -5.10
N ALA A 330 10.98 4.46 -4.55
CA ALA A 330 10.49 3.34 -5.32
C ALA A 330 8.97 3.35 -5.35
N GLU A 331 8.41 3.47 -6.55
CA GLU A 331 6.99 3.24 -6.83
C GLU A 331 6.88 2.39 -8.10
N GLY A 332 6.00 1.39 -8.09
CA GLY A 332 5.72 0.58 -9.27
C GLY A 332 4.75 1.33 -10.17
N TYR A 333 5.14 1.57 -11.43
CA TYR A 333 4.26 2.11 -12.45
C TYR A 333 4.07 1.10 -13.57
N GLY A 334 2.89 1.06 -14.18
CA GLY A 334 2.64 0.16 -15.30
C GLY A 334 1.27 0.35 -15.93
N ASN A 335 0.97 -0.48 -16.92
CA ASN A 335 -0.32 -0.53 -17.63
C ASN A 335 -0.79 0.83 -18.18
N PRO A 336 0.08 1.65 -18.82
CA PRO A 336 -0.35 2.95 -19.27
C PRO A 336 -1.41 2.84 -20.37
N LYS A 337 -2.31 3.82 -20.44
CA LYS A 337 -3.38 3.93 -21.45
C LYS A 337 -3.45 5.37 -21.94
N ILE A 338 -3.93 5.55 -23.16
CA ILE A 338 -4.22 6.86 -23.72
C ILE A 338 -5.64 6.86 -24.29
N VAL A 339 -6.42 7.89 -23.93
CA VAL A 339 -7.83 8.00 -24.29
C VAL A 339 -8.05 9.30 -25.03
N LYS A 340 -8.55 9.23 -26.26
CA LYS A 340 -8.94 10.42 -27.03
C LYS A 340 -10.22 11.04 -26.49
N ILE A 341 -10.14 12.28 -26.02
CA ILE A 341 -11.29 13.09 -25.59
C ILE A 341 -11.84 13.87 -26.79
N ASN A 342 -10.94 14.49 -27.56
CA ASN A 342 -11.21 15.11 -28.86
C ASN A 342 -9.88 15.21 -29.65
N ASP A 343 -9.87 15.92 -30.78
CA ASP A 343 -8.70 16.02 -31.66
C ASP A 343 -7.47 16.70 -31.03
N ASP A 344 -7.65 17.47 -29.96
CA ASP A 344 -6.58 18.23 -29.30
C ASP A 344 -6.48 17.94 -27.80
N ARG A 345 -7.21 16.95 -27.27
CA ARG A 345 -7.15 16.58 -25.85
C ARG A 345 -7.18 15.07 -25.68
N PHE A 346 -6.25 14.58 -24.89
CA PHE A 346 -6.07 13.17 -24.60
C PHE A 346 -5.82 13.00 -23.10
N ALA A 347 -6.41 11.97 -22.49
CA ALA A 347 -6.03 11.56 -21.15
C ALA A 347 -4.95 10.48 -21.25
N VAL A 348 -3.82 10.67 -20.58
CA VAL A 348 -2.77 9.66 -20.43
C VAL A 348 -2.81 9.20 -18.98
N MET A 349 -3.00 7.90 -18.76
CA MET A 349 -3.22 7.31 -17.44
C MET A 349 -2.38 6.06 -17.22
N TRP A 350 -2.07 5.73 -15.98
CA TRP A 350 -1.24 4.57 -15.62
C TRP A 350 -1.59 4.07 -14.21
N SER A 351 -1.30 2.79 -13.97
CA SER A 351 -1.36 2.18 -12.63
C SER A 351 -0.15 2.60 -11.82
N ALA A 352 -0.37 2.86 -10.53
CA ALA A 352 0.66 3.19 -9.55
C ALA A 352 0.50 2.30 -8.31
N SER A 353 1.60 1.71 -7.83
CA SER A 353 1.56 0.63 -6.83
C SER A 353 1.33 1.10 -5.40
N LYS A 354 1.54 2.40 -5.12
CA LYS A 354 1.38 2.96 -3.78
C LYS A 354 -0.09 3.24 -3.48
N GLY A 355 -0.71 2.37 -2.67
CA GLY A 355 -2.16 2.39 -2.40
C GLY A 355 -2.96 2.31 -3.71
N PRO A 356 -2.96 1.12 -4.36
CA PRO A 356 -3.11 0.89 -5.81
C PRO A 356 -3.97 1.96 -6.45
N SER A 357 -3.42 2.73 -7.36
CA SER A 357 -4.13 3.89 -7.88
C SER A 357 -3.99 4.02 -9.38
N VAL A 358 -4.93 4.74 -9.99
CA VAL A 358 -4.79 5.22 -11.36
C VAL A 358 -4.42 6.68 -11.33
N GLN A 359 -3.23 7.00 -11.80
CA GLN A 359 -2.78 8.35 -11.99
C GLN A 359 -2.97 8.77 -13.45
N TYR A 360 -3.27 10.04 -13.70
CA TYR A 360 -3.44 10.53 -15.05
C TYR A 360 -3.20 12.03 -15.20
N VAL A 361 -2.89 12.43 -16.44
CA VAL A 361 -2.78 13.82 -16.89
C VAL A 361 -3.58 14.01 -18.18
N ILE A 362 -3.96 15.25 -18.46
CA ILE A 362 -4.49 15.65 -19.76
C ILE A 362 -3.35 16.24 -20.58
N VAL A 363 -3.20 15.78 -21.82
CA VAL A 363 -2.23 16.29 -22.79
C VAL A 363 -2.93 16.88 -24.01
N ASP A 364 -2.28 17.84 -24.68
CA ASP A 364 -2.77 18.43 -25.92
C ASP A 364 -2.47 17.54 -27.16
N GLY A 365 -2.89 17.97 -28.35
CA GLY A 365 -2.63 17.25 -29.60
C GLY A 365 -1.17 17.13 -30.00
N LYS A 366 -0.23 17.81 -29.33
CA LYS A 366 1.21 17.69 -29.53
C LYS A 366 1.88 16.83 -28.46
N GLY A 367 1.14 16.41 -27.43
CA GLY A 367 1.65 15.64 -26.29
C GLY A 367 2.13 16.50 -25.12
N ALA A 368 1.90 17.82 -25.13
CA ALA A 368 2.25 18.67 -24.00
C ALA A 368 1.25 18.49 -22.85
N VAL A 369 1.74 18.36 -21.62
CA VAL A 369 0.89 18.21 -20.42
C VAL A 369 0.20 19.54 -20.08
N ILE A 370 -1.13 19.53 -20.00
CA ILE A 370 -1.99 20.71 -19.78
C ILE A 370 -2.90 20.61 -18.54
N SER A 371 -2.61 19.67 -17.65
CA SER A 371 -3.24 19.54 -16.33
C SER A 371 -2.21 19.29 -15.24
N ASN A 372 -2.64 19.44 -13.97
CA ASN A 372 -1.92 18.82 -12.85
C ASN A 372 -2.03 17.29 -12.92
N LEU A 373 -1.16 16.59 -12.18
CA LEU A 373 -1.32 15.16 -11.93
C LEU A 373 -2.59 14.92 -11.13
N LYS A 374 -3.43 14.00 -11.61
CA LYS A 374 -4.65 13.57 -10.94
C LYS A 374 -4.44 12.14 -10.44
N ASN A 375 -4.98 11.85 -9.27
CA ASN A 375 -4.82 10.56 -8.63
C ASN A 375 -6.19 9.96 -8.26
N LEU A 376 -6.45 8.74 -8.71
CA LEU A 376 -7.61 7.93 -8.37
C LEU A 376 -7.15 6.84 -7.41
N ASN A 377 -7.27 7.12 -6.11
CA ASN A 377 -6.91 6.16 -5.07
C ASN A 377 -7.79 4.91 -5.21
N PHE A 378 -7.16 3.73 -5.13
CA PHE A 378 -7.83 2.42 -5.16
C PHE A 378 -8.62 2.13 -6.45
N ALA A 379 -8.24 2.77 -7.55
CA ALA A 379 -8.72 2.44 -8.88
C ALA A 379 -7.73 1.49 -9.58
N TYR A 380 -8.24 0.76 -10.58
CA TYR A 380 -7.43 -0.18 -11.34
C TYR A 380 -7.54 0.09 -12.84
N LEU A 381 -6.44 -0.16 -13.57
CA LEU A 381 -6.47 -0.34 -15.01
C LEU A 381 -6.47 -1.83 -15.32
N SER A 382 -7.46 -2.27 -16.08
CA SER A 382 -7.58 -3.63 -16.57
C SER A 382 -6.95 -3.81 -17.95
N ASP A 383 -7.00 -5.05 -18.46
CA ASP A 383 -6.68 -5.35 -19.85
C ASP A 383 -7.69 -4.74 -20.85
N CYS A 384 -8.81 -4.20 -20.37
CA CYS A 384 -9.80 -3.46 -21.16
C CYS A 384 -9.29 -2.06 -21.53
N GLU A 385 -9.53 -1.63 -22.77
CA GLU A 385 -9.26 -0.23 -23.15
C GLU A 385 -10.35 0.72 -22.64
N PRO A 386 -10.00 1.86 -22.03
CA PRO A 386 -10.98 2.87 -21.64
C PRO A 386 -11.69 3.45 -22.85
N ILE A 387 -12.94 3.87 -22.67
CA ILE A 387 -13.67 4.67 -23.67
C ILE A 387 -14.08 6.02 -23.09
N TYR A 388 -14.16 7.03 -23.95
CA TYR A 388 -14.70 8.35 -23.60
C TYR A 388 -16.13 8.49 -24.16
N ASP A 389 -17.09 8.76 -23.28
CA ASP A 389 -18.47 9.04 -23.67
C ASP A 389 -19.15 9.97 -22.66
N ASN A 390 -20.10 10.81 -23.09
CA ASN A 390 -20.88 11.68 -22.22
C ASN A 390 -20.04 12.52 -21.23
N ASN A 391 -18.91 13.08 -21.70
CA ASN A 391 -17.99 13.91 -20.90
C ASN A 391 -17.35 13.18 -19.71
N ARG A 392 -17.15 11.87 -19.84
CA ARG A 392 -16.47 11.03 -18.84
C ARG A 392 -15.67 9.90 -19.51
N ILE A 393 -14.63 9.45 -18.83
CA ILE A 393 -13.92 8.22 -19.20
C ILE A 393 -14.54 7.07 -18.43
N ILE A 394 -14.76 5.93 -19.10
CA ILE A 394 -15.36 4.72 -18.55
C ILE A 394 -14.29 3.63 -18.55
N LEU A 395 -13.98 3.09 -17.38
CA LEU A 395 -13.15 1.88 -17.22
C LEU A 395 -14.07 0.70 -16.90
N VAL A 396 -13.68 -0.50 -17.37
CA VAL A 396 -14.37 -1.76 -17.04
C VAL A 396 -13.41 -2.67 -16.30
N ASN A 397 -13.71 -2.89 -15.03
CA ASN A 397 -12.92 -3.70 -14.11
C ASN A 397 -13.74 -4.91 -13.68
N ILE A 398 -13.15 -6.09 -13.69
CA ILE A 398 -13.81 -7.35 -13.38
C ILE A 398 -13.06 -8.00 -12.24
N PHE A 399 -13.76 -8.25 -11.15
CA PHE A 399 -13.25 -8.90 -9.93
C PHE A 399 -14.13 -10.10 -9.63
N ASP A 400 -13.53 -11.28 -9.55
CA ASP A 400 -14.21 -12.53 -9.19
C ASP A 400 -15.54 -12.73 -9.96
N GLY A 401 -15.48 -12.53 -11.28
CA GLY A 401 -16.61 -12.63 -12.20
C GLY A 401 -17.60 -11.46 -12.21
N LYS A 402 -17.43 -10.45 -11.34
CA LYS A 402 -18.30 -9.27 -11.22
C LYS A 402 -17.78 -8.10 -12.02
N VAL A 403 -18.60 -7.60 -12.94
CA VAL A 403 -18.28 -6.44 -13.78
C VAL A 403 -18.52 -5.14 -13.00
N ASN A 404 -17.56 -4.24 -13.00
CA ASN A 404 -17.62 -2.93 -12.35
C ASN A 404 -17.29 -1.85 -13.39
N PHE A 405 -18.05 -0.75 -13.33
CA PHE A 405 -17.85 0.42 -14.18
C PHE A 405 -17.33 1.58 -13.35
N ASP A 406 -16.14 2.07 -13.71
CA ASP A 406 -15.50 3.20 -13.06
C ASP A 406 -15.61 4.44 -13.94
N LEU A 407 -16.16 5.53 -13.38
CA LEU A 407 -16.50 6.73 -14.12
C LEU A 407 -15.61 7.91 -13.72
N ILE A 408 -14.79 8.39 -14.64
CA ILE A 408 -13.87 9.52 -14.42
C ILE A 408 -14.44 10.77 -15.08
N ASN A 409 -14.84 11.74 -14.24
CA ASN A 409 -15.45 13.00 -14.69
C ASN A 409 -14.48 14.20 -14.65
N ASP A 410 -13.36 14.11 -13.92
CA ASP A 410 -12.40 15.22 -13.83
C ASP A 410 -11.47 15.28 -15.05
N LEU A 411 -11.95 15.94 -16.08
CA LEU A 411 -11.20 16.22 -17.30
C LEU A 411 -10.75 17.69 -17.37
N ALA A 412 -10.66 18.35 -16.21
CA ALA A 412 -10.28 19.76 -16.15
C ALA A 412 -8.84 19.97 -16.64
N THR A 413 -8.66 21.06 -17.39
CA THR A 413 -7.36 21.59 -17.85
C THR A 413 -7.04 22.86 -17.06
N GLY A 414 -5.76 23.23 -16.94
CA GLY A 414 -5.35 24.41 -16.17
C GLY A 414 -4.45 24.05 -15.00
N GLY A 415 -3.25 23.62 -15.35
CA GLY A 415 -2.20 23.19 -14.44
C GLY A 415 -1.03 22.69 -15.27
N SER A 416 0.11 22.47 -14.62
CA SER A 416 1.27 21.89 -15.27
C SER A 416 1.87 20.85 -14.35
N TYR A 417 2.03 19.64 -14.85
CA TYR A 417 2.77 18.59 -14.18
C TYR A 417 4.13 18.44 -14.86
N TYR A 418 5.18 18.58 -14.06
CA TYR A 418 6.55 18.30 -14.48
C TYR A 418 7.17 17.39 -13.44
N ILE A 419 7.93 16.42 -13.91
CA ILE A 419 8.67 15.53 -13.06
C ILE A 419 9.95 16.23 -12.65
N ASN A 420 10.26 16.16 -11.36
CA ASN A 420 11.58 16.54 -10.90
C ASN A 420 12.54 15.36 -11.13
N HIS A 421 13.27 15.39 -12.24
CA HIS A 421 14.31 14.40 -12.57
C HIS A 421 15.57 14.55 -11.68
N ASP A 422 15.72 15.66 -10.93
CA ASP A 422 16.94 16.04 -10.20
C ASP A 422 16.99 15.57 -8.73
N ASN A 423 16.29 14.50 -8.37
CA ASN A 423 16.21 14.06 -6.98
C ASN A 423 17.50 13.42 -6.43
N ILE A 424 18.53 13.20 -7.26
CA ILE A 424 19.84 12.68 -6.82
C ILE A 424 20.68 13.83 -6.28
N LYS A 425 21.11 13.74 -5.01
CA LYS A 425 21.95 14.75 -4.38
C LYS A 425 23.42 14.40 -4.60
N SER A 426 24.15 15.36 -5.15
CA SER A 426 25.60 15.28 -5.25
C SER A 426 26.30 16.24 -4.29
N SER A 427 27.53 15.92 -3.89
CA SER A 427 28.34 16.76 -2.99
C SER A 427 29.81 16.75 -3.38
N GLU A 428 30.43 17.93 -3.40
CA GLU A 428 31.89 18.08 -3.55
C GLU A 428 32.66 17.83 -2.24
N ASN A 429 31.96 17.85 -1.09
CA ASN A 429 32.52 17.62 0.24
C ASN A 429 32.19 16.20 0.74
N ALA A 430 32.25 15.21 -0.15
CA ALA A 430 32.13 13.80 0.26
C ALA A 430 33.35 13.37 1.08
N TRP A 431 33.19 12.29 1.85
CA TRP A 431 34.27 11.73 2.66
C TRP A 431 35.56 11.52 1.85
N ASN A 432 36.69 11.94 2.42
CA ASN A 432 37.99 11.74 1.77
C ASN A 432 38.64 10.37 2.07
N GLY A 433 37.96 9.50 2.83
CA GLY A 433 38.47 8.17 3.24
C GLY A 433 39.32 8.18 4.52
N ILE A 434 39.53 9.33 5.17
CA ILE A 434 40.31 9.48 6.41
C ILE A 434 39.36 9.74 7.58
N SER A 435 39.56 9.04 8.69
CA SER A 435 38.78 9.23 9.92
C SER A 435 39.33 10.35 10.81
N ASP A 436 38.43 11.14 11.39
CA ASP A 436 38.71 12.13 12.42
C ASP A 436 38.12 11.68 13.76
N VAL A 437 38.99 11.40 14.73
CA VAL A 437 38.62 11.05 16.12
C VAL A 437 38.94 12.18 17.10
N SER A 438 39.44 13.32 16.64
CA SER A 438 39.91 14.43 17.50
C SER A 438 38.80 15.10 18.31
N TRP A 439 37.54 14.91 17.90
CA TRP A 439 36.35 15.39 18.61
C TRP A 439 36.03 14.57 19.87
N TYR A 440 36.55 13.34 19.98
CA TYR A 440 36.23 12.43 21.07
C TYR A 440 37.09 12.67 22.31
N SER A 441 36.46 12.55 23.48
CA SER A 441 37.13 12.55 24.78
C SER A 441 36.32 11.74 25.78
N ASP A 442 36.96 10.81 26.48
CA ASP A 442 36.25 9.81 27.30
C ASP A 442 35.37 10.39 28.42
N GLY A 443 35.80 11.50 29.03
CA GLY A 443 35.05 12.17 30.10
C GLY A 443 33.75 12.89 29.67
N LYS A 444 33.48 13.02 28.37
CA LYS A 444 32.25 13.64 27.86
C LYS A 444 31.15 12.60 27.66
N LYS A 445 29.91 13.03 27.89
CA LYS A 445 28.70 12.21 27.66
C LYS A 445 27.96 12.55 26.37
N SER A 446 28.26 13.67 25.73
CA SER A 446 27.59 14.11 24.51
C SER A 446 28.58 14.66 23.50
N PHE A 447 28.36 14.32 22.22
CA PHE A 447 29.22 14.65 21.10
C PHE A 447 28.40 15.07 19.89
N ASP A 448 28.92 16.02 19.11
CA ASP A 448 28.29 16.51 17.89
C ASP A 448 29.15 16.13 16.68
N ILE A 449 28.49 15.64 15.63
CA ILE A 449 29.09 15.26 14.35
C ILE A 449 28.51 16.14 13.24
N THR A 450 29.40 16.74 12.45
CA THR A 450 29.06 17.68 11.36
C THR A 450 29.66 17.28 10.01
N THR A 451 30.58 16.31 9.99
CA THR A 451 31.33 15.89 8.79
C THR A 451 31.40 14.37 8.68
N SER A 452 31.64 13.88 7.47
CA SER A 452 31.84 12.46 7.18
C SER A 452 33.03 11.85 7.91
N GLU A 453 34.12 12.60 8.02
CA GLU A 453 35.37 12.21 8.68
C GLU A 453 35.14 11.96 10.17
N GLN A 454 34.32 12.79 10.82
CA GLN A 454 33.93 12.61 12.22
C GLN A 454 33.03 11.38 12.40
N LEU A 455 32.11 11.14 11.46
CA LEU A 455 31.25 9.96 11.47
C LEU A 455 32.05 8.67 11.27
N SER A 456 33.01 8.66 10.35
CA SER A 456 33.91 7.51 10.18
C SER A 456 34.85 7.34 11.38
N GLY A 457 35.20 8.43 12.07
CA GLY A 457 35.88 8.38 13.37
C GLY A 457 35.06 7.69 14.47
N LEU A 458 33.75 7.90 14.51
CA LEU A 458 32.87 7.14 15.42
C LEU A 458 32.93 5.64 15.12
N ALA A 459 32.85 5.26 13.83
CA ALA A 459 32.97 3.86 13.41
C ALA A 459 34.30 3.26 13.86
N GLN A 460 35.40 3.98 13.67
CA GLN A 460 36.73 3.56 14.13
C GLN A 460 36.75 3.31 15.64
N LEU A 461 36.32 4.27 16.46
CA LEU A 461 36.36 4.16 17.92
C LEU A 461 35.55 2.96 18.44
N VAL A 462 34.35 2.75 17.88
CA VAL A 462 33.49 1.61 18.26
C VAL A 462 34.14 0.29 17.83
N ASN A 463 34.67 0.23 16.62
CA ASN A 463 35.34 -0.95 16.09
C ASN A 463 36.69 -1.25 16.77
N GLU A 464 37.24 -0.30 17.54
CA GLU A 464 38.40 -0.47 18.43
C GLU A 464 38.00 -0.89 19.87
N GLY A 465 36.70 -0.94 20.18
CA GLY A 465 36.16 -1.47 21.44
C GLY A 465 35.51 -0.43 22.37
N ASN A 466 35.44 0.84 21.98
CA ASN A 466 34.69 1.84 22.74
C ASN A 466 33.21 1.81 22.35
N THR A 467 32.37 1.12 23.13
CA THR A 467 30.96 0.88 22.77
C THR A 467 30.06 2.12 22.85
N PHE A 468 30.55 3.25 23.39
CA PHE A 468 29.76 4.46 23.68
C PHE A 468 28.61 4.26 24.68
N LYS A 469 28.65 3.23 25.53
CA LYS A 469 27.66 3.03 26.58
C LYS A 469 27.46 4.29 27.44
N ASN A 470 26.19 4.67 27.64
CA ASN A 470 25.76 5.89 28.36
C ASN A 470 26.27 7.23 27.76
N LYS A 471 26.65 7.25 26.47
CA LYS A 471 27.06 8.44 25.74
C LYS A 471 26.11 8.69 24.57
N THR A 472 25.92 9.96 24.22
CA THR A 472 25.05 10.42 23.14
C THR A 472 25.87 11.05 22.02
N VAL A 473 25.62 10.67 20.78
CA VAL A 473 26.18 11.28 19.58
C VAL A 473 25.04 11.92 18.77
N ASN A 474 25.21 13.18 18.39
CA ASN A 474 24.22 13.96 17.66
C ASN A 474 24.75 14.34 16.27
N LEU A 475 23.96 14.10 15.22
CA LEU A 475 24.20 14.77 13.95
C LEU A 475 23.75 16.23 14.02
N LYS A 476 24.53 17.12 13.40
CA LYS A 476 24.25 18.55 13.29
C LYS A 476 24.16 19.06 11.85
N ASN A 477 24.40 18.19 10.87
CA ASN A 477 24.30 18.46 9.43
C ASN A 477 23.98 17.16 8.67
N ASP A 478 23.52 17.31 7.42
CA ASP A 478 23.53 16.23 6.45
C ASP A 478 24.98 15.79 6.18
N ILE A 479 25.20 14.48 6.04
CA ILE A 479 26.51 13.86 5.80
C ILE A 479 26.53 13.19 4.42
N TYR A 480 27.64 13.30 3.69
CA TYR A 480 27.81 12.69 2.37
C TYR A 480 29.00 11.74 2.38
N ILE A 481 28.75 10.44 2.20
CA ILE A 481 29.83 9.44 2.18
C ILE A 481 30.52 9.39 0.81
N ASN A 482 29.75 9.40 -0.27
CA ASN A 482 30.24 9.50 -1.64
C ASN A 482 29.67 10.71 -2.38
N LYS A 483 30.29 11.04 -3.51
CA LYS A 483 29.94 12.21 -4.34
C LYS A 483 28.51 12.16 -4.86
N ASN A 484 27.99 10.98 -5.20
CA ASN A 484 26.62 10.74 -5.66
C ASN A 484 26.24 9.27 -5.41
N ALA A 485 24.99 8.92 -5.67
CA ALA A 485 24.40 7.61 -5.39
C ALA A 485 25.04 6.43 -6.16
N PHE A 486 25.76 6.69 -7.25
CA PHE A 486 26.40 5.68 -8.10
C PHE A 486 27.93 5.67 -7.95
N SER A 487 28.46 6.37 -6.94
CA SER A 487 29.88 6.43 -6.64
C SER A 487 30.21 5.49 -5.50
N TYR A 488 31.01 4.45 -5.81
CA TYR A 488 31.37 3.38 -4.89
C TYR A 488 32.83 3.48 -4.39
N VAL A 489 33.41 4.67 -4.41
CA VAL A 489 34.84 4.91 -4.09
C VAL A 489 35.09 4.66 -2.60
N ASN A 490 34.26 5.26 -1.74
CA ASN A 490 34.34 5.05 -0.30
C ASN A 490 33.43 3.90 0.11
N LYS A 491 34.05 2.80 0.53
CA LYS A 491 33.36 1.66 1.14
C LYS A 491 33.19 1.91 2.63
N TRP A 492 31.94 1.90 3.10
CA TRP A 492 31.64 2.12 4.51
C TRP A 492 31.89 0.85 5.33
N THR A 493 32.60 0.99 6.45
CA THR A 493 32.69 -0.05 7.48
C THR A 493 31.67 0.26 8.57
N PRO A 494 30.72 -0.65 8.86
CA PRO A 494 29.67 -0.42 9.84
C PRO A 494 30.22 -0.09 11.23
N ILE A 495 29.50 0.77 11.96
CA ILE A 495 29.74 1.08 13.37
C ILE A 495 29.36 -0.14 14.20
N GLY A 496 30.32 -0.71 14.92
CA GLY A 496 30.14 -1.95 15.65
C GLY A 496 30.06 -3.14 14.70
N ASN A 497 31.21 -3.48 14.11
CA ASN A 497 31.35 -4.50 13.07
C ASN A 497 31.32 -5.95 13.59
N THR A 498 31.31 -6.15 14.91
CA THR A 498 31.08 -7.46 15.54
C THR A 498 30.16 -7.29 16.74
N GLU A 499 29.53 -8.38 17.19
CA GLU A 499 28.66 -8.39 18.36
C GLU A 499 29.37 -7.89 19.63
N GLN A 500 30.64 -8.26 19.84
CA GLN A 500 31.43 -7.83 21.00
C GLN A 500 31.82 -6.35 20.96
N LYS A 501 31.74 -5.74 19.78
CA LYS A 501 32.06 -4.33 19.51
C LYS A 501 30.80 -3.54 19.18
N CYS A 502 29.62 -4.01 19.59
CA CYS A 502 28.37 -3.34 19.31
C CYS A 502 28.35 -1.89 19.81
N PHE A 503 27.58 -1.05 19.12
CA PHE A 503 27.27 0.29 19.61
C PHE A 503 26.20 0.19 20.69
N ASP A 504 26.52 0.62 21.91
CA ASP A 504 25.68 0.52 23.12
C ASP A 504 25.32 1.92 23.68
N GLY A 505 25.48 2.97 22.87
CA GLY A 505 25.16 4.36 23.20
C GLY A 505 23.90 4.87 22.49
N THR A 506 23.67 6.19 22.55
CA THR A 506 22.59 6.85 21.81
C THR A 506 23.15 7.57 20.58
N PHE A 507 22.63 7.27 19.39
CA PHE A 507 22.89 8.03 18.17
C PHE A 507 21.61 8.73 17.73
N ASN A 508 21.62 10.06 17.78
CA ASN A 508 20.50 10.90 17.40
C ASN A 508 20.82 11.65 16.10
N GLY A 509 20.14 11.25 15.02
CA GLY A 509 20.27 11.89 13.71
C GLY A 509 19.66 13.29 13.64
N ASN A 510 18.86 13.73 14.63
CA ASN A 510 18.18 15.03 14.67
C ASN A 510 17.38 15.37 13.39
N GLY A 511 16.92 14.35 12.66
CA GLY A 511 16.22 14.51 11.38
C GLY A 511 17.13 14.79 10.18
N PHE A 512 18.46 14.82 10.35
CA PHE A 512 19.42 14.93 9.25
C PHE A 512 19.53 13.63 8.45
N SER A 513 20.12 13.73 7.27
CA SER A 513 20.31 12.62 6.35
C SER A 513 21.78 12.25 6.20
N ILE A 514 22.04 10.96 6.04
CA ILE A 514 23.30 10.45 5.51
C ILE A 514 23.05 10.01 4.08
N TYR A 515 23.80 10.59 3.14
CA TYR A 515 23.68 10.39 1.70
C TYR A 515 24.78 9.52 1.13
N ASN A 516 24.45 8.81 0.05
CA ASN A 516 25.41 8.17 -0.86
C ASN A 516 26.34 7.16 -0.17
N MET A 517 25.82 6.44 0.83
CA MET A 517 26.57 5.40 1.53
C MET A 517 26.62 4.13 0.68
N TYR A 518 27.80 3.56 0.54
CA TYR A 518 27.98 2.25 -0.09
C TYR A 518 28.55 1.26 0.93
N VAL A 519 27.79 0.21 1.24
CA VAL A 519 28.25 -0.93 2.04
C VAL A 519 28.34 -2.15 1.14
N PRO A 520 29.56 -2.65 0.85
CA PRO A 520 29.74 -3.82 -0.01
C PRO A 520 29.45 -5.11 0.74
N GLU A 521 29.32 -6.22 0.01
CA GLU A 521 28.92 -7.53 0.53
C GLU A 521 29.85 -8.07 1.63
N GLU A 522 31.15 -7.78 1.56
CA GLU A 522 32.11 -8.19 2.57
C GLU A 522 31.90 -7.54 3.96
N ASN A 523 31.04 -6.51 4.05
CA ASN A 523 30.76 -5.78 5.27
C ASN A 523 29.31 -6.02 5.74
N SER A 524 29.16 -6.65 6.90
CA SER A 524 27.83 -6.90 7.46
C SER A 524 27.23 -5.69 8.17
N GLY A 525 26.24 -5.04 7.55
CA GLY A 525 25.40 -4.02 8.16
C GLY A 525 25.08 -2.82 7.28
N GLY A 526 24.53 -1.80 7.94
CA GLY A 526 24.24 -0.51 7.35
C GLY A 526 25.21 0.54 7.88
N LEU A 527 24.66 1.65 8.37
CA LEU A 527 25.43 2.57 9.20
C LEU A 527 26.06 1.84 10.40
N PHE A 528 25.28 0.99 11.06
CA PHE A 528 25.69 0.11 12.17
C PHE A 528 25.76 -1.35 11.72
N GLY A 529 26.66 -2.12 12.31
CA GLY A 529 26.65 -3.58 12.19
C GLY A 529 25.75 -4.16 13.27
N TYR A 530 26.15 -3.99 14.53
CA TYR A 530 25.48 -4.52 15.71
C TYR A 530 25.14 -3.39 16.69
N ILE A 531 23.87 -3.32 17.09
CA ILE A 531 23.38 -2.44 18.15
C ILE A 531 23.20 -3.27 19.44
N GLY A 532 23.83 -2.82 20.52
CA GLY A 532 23.77 -3.44 21.84
C GLY A 532 22.43 -3.19 22.56
N GLU A 533 22.21 -3.88 23.68
CA GLU A 533 20.94 -3.83 24.44
C GLU A 533 20.57 -2.43 24.97
N ASN A 534 21.55 -1.56 25.20
CA ASN A 534 21.35 -0.18 25.65
C ASN A 534 21.44 0.81 24.48
N GLY A 535 21.70 0.32 23.27
CA GLY A 535 21.84 1.13 22.06
C GLY A 535 20.50 1.76 21.66
N ILE A 536 20.51 3.05 21.35
CA ILE A 536 19.35 3.79 20.86
C ILE A 536 19.73 4.55 19.60
N ILE A 537 19.15 4.19 18.46
CA ILE A 537 19.32 4.92 17.20
C ILE A 537 18.02 5.64 16.88
N LYS A 538 18.05 6.97 16.77
CA LYS A 538 16.83 7.75 16.52
C LYS A 538 16.97 8.87 15.50
N ALA A 539 15.83 9.22 14.88
CA ALA A 539 15.65 10.41 14.04
C ALA A 539 16.67 10.51 12.88
N LEU A 540 16.87 9.42 12.15
CA LEU A 540 17.92 9.30 11.13
C LEU A 540 17.33 8.97 9.76
N ASN A 541 17.77 9.69 8.72
CA ASN A 541 17.46 9.32 7.34
C ASN A 541 18.69 8.75 6.65
N ILE A 542 18.57 7.57 6.04
CA ILE A 542 19.60 7.02 5.16
C ILE A 542 19.07 7.10 3.72
N SER A 543 19.68 7.95 2.92
CA SER A 543 19.17 8.29 1.58
C SER A 543 20.21 8.02 0.50
N GLN A 544 19.78 7.54 -0.66
CA GLN A 544 20.65 7.28 -1.81
C GLN A 544 21.80 6.32 -1.49
N GLY A 545 21.60 5.43 -0.51
CA GLY A 545 22.57 4.41 -0.16
C GLY A 545 22.37 3.13 -0.96
N THR A 546 23.42 2.34 -1.06
CA THR A 546 23.41 0.98 -1.61
C THR A 546 24.05 0.03 -0.60
N PHE A 547 23.27 -0.93 -0.13
CA PHE A 547 23.65 -1.87 0.92
C PHE A 547 23.53 -3.30 0.40
N GLN A 548 24.66 -4.01 0.26
CA GLN A 548 24.68 -5.36 -0.32
C GLN A 548 24.54 -6.48 0.71
N TYR A 549 24.70 -6.17 2.01
CA TYR A 549 24.64 -7.15 3.10
C TYR A 549 24.25 -6.49 4.43
N GLY A 550 22.97 -6.17 4.63
CA GLY A 550 22.53 -5.43 5.83
C GLY A 550 21.31 -4.57 5.57
N GLY A 551 20.51 -4.29 6.62
CA GLY A 551 19.58 -3.18 6.56
C GLY A 551 20.33 -1.84 6.62
N CYS A 552 19.74 -0.77 6.11
CA CYS A 552 20.45 0.51 5.94
C CYS A 552 20.86 1.14 7.28
N VAL A 553 20.16 0.83 8.38
CA VAL A 553 20.53 1.27 9.72
C VAL A 553 21.42 0.24 10.40
N ALA A 554 21.03 -1.03 10.44
CA ALA A 554 21.75 -2.08 11.16
C ALA A 554 21.69 -3.46 10.49
N ASN A 555 22.66 -4.34 10.77
CA ASN A 555 22.46 -5.77 10.53
C ASN A 555 21.63 -6.39 11.65
N ASP A 556 22.05 -6.20 12.90
CA ASP A 556 21.48 -6.85 14.09
C ASP A 556 21.13 -5.81 15.16
N ASN A 557 19.86 -5.80 15.57
CA ASN A 557 19.35 -4.90 16.61
C ASN A 557 18.97 -5.66 17.88
N LYS A 558 19.67 -5.40 18.98
CA LYS A 558 19.27 -5.77 20.35
C LYS A 558 18.78 -4.58 21.18
N GLY A 559 18.87 -3.35 20.64
CA GLY A 559 18.47 -2.12 21.28
C GLY A 559 17.19 -1.52 20.69
N ILE A 560 17.13 -0.20 20.60
CA ILE A 560 15.99 0.54 20.07
C ILE A 560 16.41 1.26 18.79
N ILE A 561 15.67 1.01 17.70
CA ILE A 561 15.70 1.85 16.49
C ILE A 561 14.36 2.57 16.40
N MET A 562 14.36 3.90 16.36
CA MET A 562 13.11 4.66 16.24
C MET A 562 13.18 5.85 15.29
N PHE A 563 12.10 6.11 14.55
CA PHE A 563 12.02 7.24 13.61
C PHE A 563 13.15 7.26 12.57
N CYS A 564 13.58 6.09 12.13
CA CYS A 564 14.60 5.95 11.09
C CYS A 564 13.96 5.66 9.74
N ASN A 565 14.45 6.31 8.69
CA ASN A 565 13.88 6.21 7.35
C ASN A 565 14.90 5.69 6.35
N SER A 566 14.50 4.69 5.55
CA SER A 566 15.23 4.24 4.38
C SER A 566 14.69 4.88 3.10
N LYS A 567 15.57 5.54 2.34
CA LYS A 567 15.39 6.01 0.96
C LYS A 567 16.53 5.48 0.10
N SER A 568 16.78 4.17 0.21
CA SER A 568 17.99 3.52 -0.27
C SER A 568 17.68 2.19 -0.93
N LEU A 569 18.62 1.69 -1.72
CA LEU A 569 18.60 0.32 -2.24
C LEU A 569 19.26 -0.60 -1.22
N VAL A 570 18.50 -1.54 -0.69
CA VAL A 570 19.00 -2.60 0.19
C VAL A 570 18.82 -3.92 -0.54
N TYR A 571 19.89 -4.69 -0.70
CA TYR A 571 19.77 -6.03 -1.25
C TYR A 571 20.66 -7.06 -0.55
N GLY A 572 20.25 -8.34 -0.59
CA GLY A 572 20.95 -9.42 0.09
C GLY A 572 20.41 -10.80 -0.25
N TYR A 573 21.04 -11.48 -1.21
CA TYR A 573 20.63 -12.83 -1.66
C TYR A 573 21.27 -13.96 -0.86
N ASP A 574 22.45 -13.77 -0.26
CA ASP A 574 23.12 -14.77 0.58
C ASP A 574 22.73 -14.69 2.06
N LEU A 575 21.69 -13.92 2.37
CA LEU A 575 21.15 -13.73 3.70
C LEU A 575 19.91 -14.60 3.93
N PHE A 576 19.71 -15.02 5.19
CA PHE A 576 18.46 -15.66 5.60
C PHE A 576 17.27 -14.71 5.41
N SER A 577 17.42 -13.43 5.75
CA SER A 577 16.40 -12.43 5.43
C SER A 577 16.96 -11.02 5.46
N THR A 578 16.43 -10.17 4.59
CA THR A 578 16.87 -8.79 4.36
C THR A 578 15.75 -7.81 4.73
N GLY A 579 16.08 -6.74 5.46
CA GLY A 579 15.14 -5.70 5.85
C GLY A 579 15.63 -4.30 5.51
N ALA A 580 14.75 -3.36 5.18
CA ALA A 580 15.15 -1.98 4.87
C ALA A 580 15.93 -1.32 6.03
N ILE A 581 15.46 -1.49 7.27
CA ILE A 581 16.01 -0.84 8.46
C ILE A 581 17.04 -1.75 9.13
N CYS A 582 16.66 -3.00 9.40
CA CYS A 582 17.57 -4.02 9.92
C CYS A 582 17.24 -5.43 9.46
N ASN A 583 18.25 -6.29 9.37
CA ASN A 583 18.03 -7.69 9.00
C ASN A 583 17.47 -8.50 10.17
N ARG A 584 17.98 -8.31 11.39
CA ARG A 584 17.48 -8.99 12.59
C ARG A 584 17.09 -8.00 13.67
N ASN A 585 15.88 -8.18 14.20
CA ASN A 585 15.39 -7.43 15.35
C ASN A 585 15.12 -8.38 16.52
N SER A 586 15.71 -8.09 17.68
CA SER A 586 15.50 -8.83 18.94
C SER A 586 14.98 -7.93 20.06
N ASN A 587 14.65 -6.67 19.76
CA ASN A 587 14.09 -5.70 20.70
C ASN A 587 13.17 -4.73 19.92
N LEU A 588 13.36 -3.40 19.90
CA LEU A 588 12.36 -2.48 19.32
C LEU A 588 12.79 -1.85 17.99
N VAL A 589 11.88 -1.90 17.01
CA VAL A 589 11.86 -1.02 15.83
C VAL A 589 10.54 -0.25 15.83
N TYR A 590 10.61 1.08 16.03
CA TYR A 590 9.43 1.94 16.23
C TYR A 590 9.35 3.11 15.24
N GLY A 591 8.19 3.37 14.63
CA GLY A 591 8.00 4.58 13.83
C GLY A 591 8.95 4.70 12.62
N CYS A 592 9.53 3.58 12.17
CA CYS A 592 10.50 3.56 11.09
C CYS A 592 9.80 3.35 9.75
N LYS A 593 10.40 3.89 8.68
CA LYS A 593 9.76 3.92 7.36
C LYS A 593 10.69 3.47 6.25
N ASN A 594 10.13 2.78 5.26
CA ASN A 594 10.81 2.52 4.00
C ASN A 594 10.12 3.23 2.84
N TYR A 595 10.94 3.88 2.01
CA TYR A 595 10.58 4.55 0.76
C TYR A 595 11.38 4.02 -0.44
N GLY A 596 12.45 3.25 -0.19
CA GLY A 596 13.32 2.69 -1.23
C GLY A 596 12.98 1.25 -1.57
N THR A 597 13.89 0.61 -2.28
CA THR A 597 13.77 -0.80 -2.69
C THR A 597 14.52 -1.72 -1.71
N VAL A 598 13.86 -2.81 -1.32
CA VAL A 598 14.48 -3.96 -0.62
C VAL A 598 14.36 -5.20 -1.51
N ASP A 599 15.47 -5.85 -1.83
CA ASP A 599 15.53 -7.00 -2.72
C ASP A 599 16.43 -8.12 -2.16
N GLY A 600 15.91 -9.31 -1.90
CA GLY A 600 16.69 -10.37 -1.24
C GLY A 600 16.19 -11.77 -1.48
N SER A 601 16.81 -12.74 -0.82
CA SER A 601 16.29 -14.12 -0.83
C SER A 601 14.97 -14.20 -0.10
N ASP A 602 14.91 -13.75 1.15
CA ASP A 602 13.67 -13.46 1.86
C ASP A 602 13.70 -12.01 2.34
N THR A 603 12.58 -11.29 2.26
CA THR A 603 12.57 -9.84 2.45
C THR A 603 11.44 -9.35 3.34
N GLY A 604 11.74 -8.39 4.22
CA GLY A 604 10.74 -7.53 4.85
C GLY A 604 10.94 -6.08 4.47
N GLY A 605 9.85 -5.37 4.15
CA GLY A 605 9.93 -3.94 3.82
C GLY A 605 10.49 -3.06 4.94
N ILE A 606 10.53 -3.52 6.19
CA ILE A 606 11.15 -2.83 7.34
C ILE A 606 12.21 -3.69 8.02
N VAL A 607 11.87 -4.91 8.43
CA VAL A 607 12.77 -5.84 9.13
C VAL A 607 12.84 -7.16 8.37
N GLY A 608 14.02 -7.74 8.18
CA GLY A 608 14.11 -9.08 7.57
C GLY A 608 13.45 -10.12 8.47
N ASN A 609 14.01 -10.29 9.66
CA ASN A 609 13.61 -11.29 10.63
C ASN A 609 13.38 -10.66 12.02
N ASN A 610 12.13 -10.69 12.47
CA ASN A 610 11.74 -10.28 13.83
C ASN A 610 11.81 -11.50 14.76
N ASN A 611 12.88 -11.59 15.55
CA ASN A 611 13.14 -12.71 16.45
C ASN A 611 12.27 -12.67 17.70
N THR A 612 12.29 -13.76 18.47
CA THR A 612 11.70 -13.83 19.81
C THR A 612 12.21 -12.68 20.68
N GLY A 613 11.29 -11.97 21.35
CA GLY A 613 11.59 -10.73 22.10
C GLY A 613 11.60 -9.45 21.25
N GLY A 614 11.51 -9.58 19.92
CA GLY A 614 11.41 -8.46 18.99
C GLY A 614 10.01 -7.84 18.94
N THR A 615 9.96 -6.53 18.68
CA THR A 615 8.75 -5.75 18.46
C THR A 615 8.96 -4.81 17.27
N ILE A 616 8.04 -4.87 16.31
CA ILE A 616 7.91 -3.87 15.25
C ILE A 616 6.61 -3.12 15.51
N SER A 617 6.71 -1.82 15.77
CA SER A 617 5.56 -0.99 16.13
C SER A 617 5.53 0.32 15.36
N ALA A 618 4.34 0.78 14.98
CA ALA A 618 4.14 2.07 14.33
C ALA A 618 4.93 2.27 13.02
N CYS A 619 5.37 1.19 12.37
CA CYS A 619 6.25 1.23 11.20
C CYS A 619 5.46 1.15 9.90
N ASN A 620 6.04 1.65 8.80
CA ASN A 620 5.40 1.54 7.50
C ASN A 620 6.35 1.36 6.32
N ASN A 621 5.88 0.56 5.37
CA ASN A 621 6.51 0.45 4.06
C ASN A 621 5.66 1.17 3.01
N THR A 622 6.30 2.09 2.30
CA THR A 622 5.74 2.79 1.14
C THR A 622 6.58 2.57 -0.12
N GLY A 623 7.79 2.02 0.03
CA GLY A 623 8.67 1.61 -1.06
C GLY A 623 8.34 0.22 -1.59
N ILE A 624 9.31 -0.43 -2.24
CA ILE A 624 9.10 -1.75 -2.83
C ILE A 624 9.85 -2.81 -2.03
N ALA A 625 9.14 -3.87 -1.62
CA ALA A 625 9.72 -5.07 -1.05
C ALA A 625 9.62 -6.20 -2.09
N MET A 626 10.77 -6.78 -2.45
CA MET A 626 10.83 -7.91 -3.38
C MET A 626 11.77 -9.01 -2.92
N ALA A 627 11.48 -10.24 -3.33
CA ALA A 627 12.33 -11.38 -3.03
C ALA A 627 12.20 -12.52 -4.05
N THR A 628 13.17 -13.42 -4.07
CA THR A 628 13.06 -14.71 -4.79
C THR A 628 12.44 -15.83 -3.95
N GLY A 629 12.39 -15.68 -2.62
CA GLY A 629 11.80 -16.60 -1.65
C GLY A 629 10.50 -16.04 -1.05
N SER A 630 10.49 -15.67 0.21
CA SER A 630 9.35 -15.11 0.94
C SER A 630 9.47 -13.60 1.08
N VAL A 631 8.36 -12.87 0.91
CA VAL A 631 8.38 -11.41 1.02
C VAL A 631 7.19 -10.86 1.81
N GLY A 632 7.48 -9.94 2.72
CA GLY A 632 6.49 -9.22 3.51
C GLY A 632 6.64 -7.71 3.41
N GLY A 633 5.54 -6.97 3.39
CA GLY A 633 5.57 -5.51 3.38
C GLY A 633 6.18 -4.90 4.65
N ILE A 634 6.11 -5.58 5.81
CA ILE A 634 6.72 -5.11 7.06
C ILE A 634 7.89 -6.01 7.47
N ALA A 635 7.66 -7.32 7.56
CA ALA A 635 8.68 -8.29 7.98
C ALA A 635 8.75 -9.49 7.02
N GLY A 636 9.95 -10.03 6.79
CA GLY A 636 10.11 -11.29 6.05
C GLY A 636 9.70 -12.50 6.90
N TYR A 637 10.10 -12.49 8.17
CA TYR A 637 9.76 -13.50 9.17
C TYR A 637 9.36 -12.86 10.49
N ASN A 638 8.35 -13.43 11.15
CA ASN A 638 7.95 -13.00 12.49
C ASN A 638 7.93 -14.15 13.50
N TYR A 639 8.58 -13.93 14.64
CA TYR A 639 8.56 -14.81 15.82
C TYR A 639 8.10 -14.08 17.10
N ALA A 640 7.58 -12.85 16.98
CA ALA A 640 7.18 -12.02 18.11
C ALA A 640 6.11 -10.96 17.70
N TRP A 641 6.25 -9.70 18.12
CA TRP A 641 5.20 -8.67 17.94
C TRP A 641 5.34 -7.83 16.67
N ILE A 642 4.23 -7.67 15.96
CA ILE A 642 4.05 -6.65 14.91
C ILE A 642 2.70 -5.95 15.14
N TYR A 643 2.71 -4.66 15.48
CA TYR A 643 1.45 -3.93 15.67
C TYR A 643 1.51 -2.47 15.23
N ASP A 644 0.33 -1.90 14.98
CA ASP A 644 0.18 -0.52 14.49
C ASP A 644 1.00 -0.23 13.24
N CYS A 645 1.19 -1.23 12.38
CA CYS A 645 2.00 -1.11 11.17
C CYS A 645 1.11 -1.05 9.93
N TYR A 646 1.60 -0.39 8.88
CA TYR A 646 0.91 -0.41 7.60
C TYR A 646 1.84 -0.54 6.40
N ASN A 647 1.34 -1.24 5.39
CA ASN A 647 1.97 -1.29 4.09
C ASN A 647 1.10 -0.58 3.05
N THR A 648 1.67 0.41 2.38
CA THR A 648 1.10 1.00 1.15
C THR A 648 1.98 0.73 -0.07
N GLY A 649 3.20 0.22 0.13
CA GLY A 649 4.17 -0.08 -0.91
C GLY A 649 3.89 -1.39 -1.65
N LEU A 650 4.56 -1.59 -2.79
CA LEU A 650 4.47 -2.83 -3.55
C LEU A 650 5.18 -3.97 -2.81
N VAL A 651 4.51 -5.11 -2.69
CA VAL A 651 5.10 -6.37 -2.22
C VAL A 651 5.03 -7.37 -3.38
N THR A 652 6.17 -7.81 -3.88
CA THR A 652 6.21 -8.63 -5.10
C THR A 652 7.28 -9.71 -5.08
N GLY A 653 7.05 -10.82 -5.78
CA GLY A 653 8.16 -11.65 -6.24
C GLY A 653 9.11 -10.86 -7.12
N GLY A 654 10.41 -11.21 -7.10
CA GLY A 654 11.44 -10.56 -7.91
C GLY A 654 11.13 -10.62 -9.41
N PHE A 655 11.67 -9.65 -10.17
CA PHE A 655 11.35 -9.44 -11.60
C PHE A 655 11.97 -10.47 -12.58
N GLY A 656 12.27 -11.69 -12.12
CA GLY A 656 12.94 -12.75 -12.89
C GLY A 656 12.06 -13.98 -13.18
N LEU A 657 12.68 -15.05 -13.71
CA LEU A 657 12.00 -16.35 -13.93
C LEU A 657 11.56 -17.05 -12.64
N ASN A 658 12.15 -16.66 -11.50
CA ASN A 658 11.81 -17.20 -10.18
C ASN A 658 10.84 -16.23 -9.50
N LYS A 659 9.63 -16.69 -9.20
CA LYS A 659 8.69 -15.91 -8.40
C LYS A 659 8.90 -16.25 -6.92
N ALA A 660 8.55 -15.30 -6.06
CA ALA A 660 8.50 -15.56 -4.63
C ALA A 660 7.53 -16.71 -4.33
N SER A 661 7.88 -17.59 -3.41
CA SER A 661 6.98 -18.65 -2.95
C SER A 661 5.78 -18.05 -2.22
N TRP A 662 6.02 -17.17 -1.24
CA TRP A 662 4.98 -16.57 -0.41
C TRP A 662 5.14 -15.05 -0.36
N VAL A 663 4.06 -14.33 -0.67
CA VAL A 663 4.02 -12.86 -0.69
C VAL A 663 2.90 -12.40 0.24
N ALA A 664 3.19 -11.51 1.20
CA ALA A 664 2.16 -10.95 2.05
C ALA A 664 2.31 -9.46 2.37
N GLY A 665 1.18 -8.77 2.56
CA GLY A 665 1.18 -7.33 2.80
C GLY A 665 1.86 -6.91 4.11
N ILE A 666 1.84 -7.76 5.14
CA ILE A 666 2.53 -7.50 6.42
C ILE A 666 3.70 -8.48 6.61
N VAL A 667 3.42 -9.79 6.71
CA VAL A 667 4.45 -10.82 6.90
C VAL A 667 4.00 -12.17 6.32
N PRO A 668 4.78 -12.83 5.46
CA PRO A 668 4.37 -14.08 4.83
C PRO A 668 4.34 -15.23 5.83
N GLU A 669 5.30 -15.27 6.76
CA GLU A 669 5.45 -16.35 7.74
C GLU A 669 5.44 -15.81 9.18
N ASN A 670 4.35 -16.10 9.90
CA ASN A 670 4.20 -15.81 11.32
C ASN A 670 4.33 -17.10 12.15
N TYR A 671 5.39 -17.18 12.94
CA TYR A 671 5.74 -18.31 13.81
C TYR A 671 5.56 -18.01 15.30
N SER A 672 4.90 -16.90 15.62
CA SER A 672 4.55 -16.59 17.00
C SER A 672 3.82 -17.78 17.66
N ARG A 673 4.21 -18.11 18.90
CA ARG A 673 3.86 -19.37 19.57
C ARG A 673 2.79 -19.25 20.65
N SER A 674 2.21 -18.07 20.87
CA SER A 674 1.17 -17.85 21.87
C SER A 674 0.12 -16.84 21.42
N ASP A 675 -1.08 -16.92 22.02
CA ASP A 675 -2.17 -15.93 21.85
C ASP A 675 -1.78 -14.51 22.32
N GLU A 676 -0.64 -14.41 23.01
CA GLU A 676 0.01 -13.24 23.59
C GLU A 676 1.22 -12.76 22.78
N GLU A 677 1.46 -13.21 21.55
CA GLU A 677 2.48 -12.64 20.65
C GLU A 677 1.91 -12.74 19.23
N GLY A 678 1.96 -11.68 18.43
CA GLY A 678 1.41 -11.79 17.07
C GLY A 678 1.27 -10.48 16.31
N ILE A 679 0.34 -10.49 15.35
CA ILE A 679 0.08 -9.36 14.46
C ILE A 679 -1.26 -8.72 14.86
N SER A 680 -1.27 -7.42 15.11
CA SER A 680 -2.50 -6.71 15.47
C SER A 680 -2.54 -5.26 14.99
N ASN A 681 -3.73 -4.73 14.70
CA ASN A 681 -3.94 -3.31 14.36
C ASN A 681 -3.12 -2.88 13.15
N CYS A 682 -2.96 -3.77 12.19
CA CYS A 682 -2.18 -3.53 10.98
C CYS A 682 -3.11 -3.40 9.78
N TYR A 683 -2.68 -2.68 8.75
CA TYR A 683 -3.38 -2.75 7.47
C TYR A 683 -2.45 -2.80 6.28
N ASN A 684 -2.88 -3.52 5.25
CA ASN A 684 -2.24 -3.51 3.95
C ASN A 684 -3.19 -2.92 2.93
N VAL A 685 -2.75 -1.85 2.29
CA VAL A 685 -3.35 -1.38 1.05
C VAL A 685 -2.33 -1.39 -0.09
N GLY A 686 -1.08 -1.76 0.17
CA GLY A 686 -0.08 -1.90 -0.89
C GLY A 686 -0.41 -3.08 -1.80
N SER A 687 -0.06 -2.93 -3.07
CA SER A 687 -0.30 -3.99 -4.06
C SER A 687 0.53 -5.23 -3.75
N ILE A 688 -0.06 -6.40 -3.96
CA ILE A 688 0.60 -7.71 -3.82
C ILE A 688 0.62 -8.39 -5.18
N SER A 689 1.82 -8.61 -5.73
CA SER A 689 2.00 -9.21 -7.07
C SER A 689 2.99 -10.38 -7.08
N GLN A 690 2.94 -11.19 -8.14
CA GLN A 690 3.93 -12.23 -8.49
C GLN A 690 4.30 -13.20 -7.35
N ALA A 691 3.47 -14.23 -7.13
CA ALA A 691 3.78 -15.33 -6.22
C ALA A 691 3.58 -16.68 -6.91
N ASP A 692 4.41 -17.68 -6.59
CA ASP A 692 4.26 -19.06 -7.06
C ASP A 692 3.23 -19.85 -6.24
N ILE A 693 3.16 -19.64 -4.91
CA ILE A 693 2.31 -20.45 -4.03
C ILE A 693 1.15 -19.64 -3.45
N LEU A 694 1.42 -18.53 -2.74
CA LEU A 694 0.36 -17.78 -2.03
C LEU A 694 0.60 -16.27 -2.01
N LYS A 695 -0.48 -15.52 -2.21
CA LYS A 695 -0.61 -14.09 -1.91
C LYS A 695 -1.54 -13.90 -0.71
N SER A 696 -1.09 -13.25 0.36
CA SER A 696 -1.94 -12.93 1.53
C SER A 696 -1.96 -11.44 1.85
N ALA A 697 -3.14 -10.87 2.11
CA ALA A 697 -3.24 -9.44 2.43
C ALA A 697 -2.45 -9.06 3.69
N ILE A 698 -2.43 -9.95 4.69
CA ILE A 698 -1.78 -9.70 5.99
C ILE A 698 -0.69 -10.74 6.24
N SER A 699 -1.10 -11.99 6.49
CA SER A 699 -0.21 -13.10 6.82
C SER A 699 -0.88 -14.46 6.58
N ARG A 700 -0.09 -15.53 6.62
CA ARG A 700 -0.58 -16.92 6.66
C ARG A 700 -0.86 -17.41 8.09
N GLY A 701 -0.31 -16.75 9.11
CA GLY A 701 -0.56 -17.09 10.52
C GLY A 701 -1.71 -16.30 11.12
N GLU A 702 -1.91 -16.45 12.42
CA GLU A 702 -2.96 -15.75 13.16
C GLU A 702 -2.65 -14.25 13.29
N PHE A 703 -3.70 -13.44 13.19
CA PHE A 703 -3.66 -11.99 13.38
C PHE A 703 -5.02 -11.49 13.86
N LYS A 704 -5.03 -10.31 14.49
CA LYS A 704 -6.23 -9.67 15.06
C LYS A 704 -6.36 -8.25 14.55
N ASN A 705 -7.59 -7.74 14.44
CA ASN A 705 -7.86 -6.35 14.04
C ASN A 705 -7.01 -5.84 12.86
N CYS A 706 -6.91 -6.64 11.79
CA CYS A 706 -6.16 -6.26 10.60
C CYS A 706 -7.09 -5.98 9.43
N PHE A 707 -6.68 -5.05 8.57
CA PHE A 707 -7.53 -4.51 7.50
C PHE A 707 -6.84 -4.52 6.15
N THR A 708 -7.63 -4.61 5.09
CA THR A 708 -7.14 -4.51 3.71
C THR A 708 -8.17 -3.86 2.82
N ASN A 709 -7.77 -3.47 1.61
CA ASN A 709 -8.70 -3.16 0.53
C ASN A 709 -8.97 -4.42 -0.33
N ILE A 710 -9.92 -4.32 -1.26
CA ILE A 710 -10.18 -5.37 -2.25
C ILE A 710 -8.93 -5.52 -3.14
N GLN A 711 -8.32 -6.69 -3.13
CA GLN A 711 -7.15 -7.02 -3.94
C GLN A 711 -7.38 -8.33 -4.73
N PRO A 712 -7.29 -8.31 -6.08
CA PRO A 712 -7.54 -9.49 -6.92
C PRO A 712 -6.60 -10.67 -6.64
N GLY A 713 -7.17 -11.85 -6.44
CA GLY A 713 -6.41 -13.09 -6.23
C GLY A 713 -5.48 -13.04 -5.02
N VAL A 714 -5.82 -12.24 -4.00
CA VAL A 714 -5.13 -12.16 -2.71
C VAL A 714 -6.01 -12.78 -1.64
N ASN A 715 -5.44 -13.69 -0.86
CA ASN A 715 -6.12 -14.29 0.28
C ASN A 715 -6.18 -13.28 1.43
N ASN A 716 -7.39 -12.92 1.86
CA ASN A 716 -7.58 -11.94 2.94
C ASN A 716 -7.54 -12.57 4.35
N GLY A 717 -7.54 -13.89 4.48
CA GLY A 717 -7.63 -14.56 5.79
C GLY A 717 -8.84 -14.07 6.59
N ASN A 718 -8.63 -13.68 7.84
CA ASN A 718 -9.62 -13.03 8.70
C ASN A 718 -9.50 -11.48 8.71
N ALA A 719 -8.79 -10.88 7.74
CA ALA A 719 -8.70 -9.43 7.64
C ALA A 719 -10.03 -8.82 7.22
N THR A 720 -10.36 -7.67 7.80
CA THR A 720 -11.55 -6.91 7.39
C THR A 720 -11.25 -6.16 6.09
N VAL A 721 -11.99 -6.48 5.03
CA VAL A 721 -11.88 -5.79 3.75
C VAL A 721 -12.72 -4.51 3.80
N LEU A 722 -12.09 -3.36 3.57
CA LEU A 722 -12.71 -2.04 3.59
C LEU A 722 -12.87 -1.48 2.18
N SER A 723 -13.95 -0.75 1.96
CA SER A 723 -14.14 0.06 0.75
C SER A 723 -13.22 1.30 0.77
N ASN A 724 -13.02 1.90 -0.41
CA ASN A 724 -12.21 3.11 -0.58
C ASN A 724 -12.71 4.28 0.28
N ALA A 725 -14.04 4.39 0.43
CA ALA A 725 -14.65 5.42 1.26
C ALA A 725 -14.38 5.19 2.75
N GLU A 726 -14.45 3.94 3.21
CA GLU A 726 -14.14 3.59 4.60
C GLU A 726 -12.67 3.80 4.94
N LEU A 727 -11.74 3.55 4.00
CA LEU A 727 -10.30 3.70 4.23
C LEU A 727 -9.85 5.13 4.55
N ILE A 728 -10.65 6.14 4.22
CA ILE A 728 -10.35 7.56 4.49
C ILE A 728 -11.36 8.19 5.46
N ASP A 729 -12.28 7.40 6.00
CA ASP A 729 -13.29 7.84 6.96
C ASP A 729 -12.77 7.74 8.40
N SER A 730 -13.23 8.64 9.26
CA SER A 730 -12.83 8.68 10.67
C SER A 730 -13.14 7.38 11.42
N SER A 731 -14.19 6.64 11.01
CA SER A 731 -14.54 5.34 11.61
C SER A 731 -13.45 4.28 11.44
N PHE A 732 -12.56 4.40 10.45
CA PHE A 732 -11.45 3.45 10.31
C PHE A 732 -10.39 3.65 11.42
N VAL A 733 -10.16 4.90 11.84
CA VAL A 733 -9.30 5.18 13.00
C VAL A 733 -9.87 4.57 14.27
N GLU A 734 -11.20 4.63 14.45
CA GLU A 734 -11.88 4.00 15.59
C GLU A 734 -11.71 2.48 15.56
N LYS A 735 -11.88 1.84 14.40
CA LYS A 735 -11.66 0.40 14.21
C LYS A 735 -10.22 -0.01 14.56
N LEU A 736 -9.21 0.73 14.07
CA LEU A 736 -7.80 0.44 14.37
C LEU A 736 -7.46 0.56 15.86
N ASN A 737 -8.05 1.53 16.56
CA ASN A 737 -7.84 1.71 18.00
C ASN A 737 -8.79 0.86 18.88
N SER A 738 -9.63 -0.01 18.31
CA SER A 738 -10.65 -0.75 19.08
C SER A 738 -10.17 -2.05 19.73
N ASP A 739 -9.16 -2.70 19.16
CA ASP A 739 -8.58 -3.96 19.64
C ASP A 739 -7.06 -3.78 19.83
N SER A 740 -6.70 -2.69 20.51
CA SER A 740 -5.31 -2.35 20.77
C SER A 740 -4.79 -3.08 22.00
N ASN A 741 -3.64 -3.77 21.85
CA ASN A 741 -2.93 -4.34 23.00
C ASN A 741 -2.55 -3.24 24.01
N SER A 742 -2.27 -2.04 23.49
CA SER A 742 -2.09 -0.81 24.25
C SER A 742 -3.43 -0.18 24.57
N ILE A 743 -3.61 0.39 25.76
CA ILE A 743 -4.80 1.21 26.04
C ILE A 743 -4.68 2.64 25.50
N LEU A 744 -3.51 3.00 25.01
CA LEU A 744 -3.27 4.28 24.37
C LEU A 744 -3.57 4.15 22.87
N PRO A 745 -4.22 5.15 22.26
CA PRO A 745 -4.47 5.13 20.83
C PRO A 745 -3.14 5.19 20.07
N GLY A 746 -2.97 4.33 19.07
CA GLY A 746 -1.82 4.32 18.15
C GLY A 746 -2.09 5.11 16.87
N TRP A 747 -3.36 5.24 16.47
CA TRP A 747 -3.79 5.73 15.17
C TRP A 747 -4.55 7.06 15.24
N ILE A 748 -4.33 7.91 14.25
CA ILE A 748 -5.05 9.18 14.06
C ILE A 748 -5.40 9.39 12.58
N GLU A 749 -6.30 10.33 12.32
CA GLU A 749 -6.62 10.78 10.97
C GLU A 749 -5.43 11.47 10.30
N ASP A 750 -5.23 11.21 9.01
CA ASP A 750 -4.23 11.89 8.19
C ASP A 750 -4.72 13.25 7.67
N SER A 751 -4.88 14.18 8.61
CA SER A 751 -5.24 15.58 8.33
C SER A 751 -4.15 16.34 7.55
N ILE A 752 -2.91 15.84 7.57
CA ILE A 752 -1.73 16.45 6.92
C ILE A 752 -1.35 15.81 5.58
N LYS A 753 -2.10 14.79 5.13
CA LYS A 753 -1.98 14.12 3.82
C LYS A 753 -0.62 13.45 3.56
N ILE A 754 0.04 12.90 4.59
CA ILE A 754 1.29 12.14 4.41
C ILE A 754 1.05 10.70 3.92
N ASN A 755 -0.17 10.20 4.07
CA ASN A 755 -0.61 8.85 3.67
C ASN A 755 -1.91 8.90 2.86
N ASN A 756 -2.02 9.90 1.98
CA ASN A 756 -3.15 10.08 1.06
C ASN A 756 -4.53 10.14 1.76
N GLY A 757 -4.58 10.57 3.02
CA GLY A 757 -5.81 10.66 3.81
C GLY A 757 -6.22 9.38 4.53
N MET A 758 -5.52 8.28 4.35
CA MET A 758 -5.70 7.07 5.18
C MET A 758 -5.08 7.26 6.56
N PRO A 759 -5.53 6.55 7.60
CA PRO A 759 -4.98 6.64 8.94
C PRO A 759 -3.46 6.55 8.99
N ILE A 760 -2.87 7.36 9.85
CA ILE A 760 -1.44 7.37 10.15
C ILE A 760 -1.24 7.07 11.62
N THR A 761 -0.04 6.62 11.97
CA THR A 761 0.30 6.40 13.37
C THR A 761 0.66 7.74 14.01
N ILE A 762 0.55 7.84 15.34
CA ILE A 762 1.05 9.04 16.03
C ILE A 762 2.57 9.17 15.87
N ALA A 763 3.30 8.07 15.68
CA ALA A 763 4.72 8.10 15.32
C ALA A 763 4.96 8.84 13.99
N ASP A 764 4.10 8.64 12.99
CA ASP A 764 4.19 9.38 11.74
C ASP A 764 4.04 10.89 11.95
N TYR A 765 3.07 11.30 12.77
CA TYR A 765 2.84 12.70 13.11
C TYR A 765 4.00 13.29 13.92
N ASN A 766 4.51 12.57 14.92
CA ASN A 766 5.67 12.98 15.72
C ASN A 766 6.92 13.17 14.86
N ALA A 767 7.14 12.30 13.87
CA ALA A 767 8.21 12.47 12.90
C ALA A 767 7.98 13.72 12.02
N TYR A 768 6.75 13.97 11.57
CA TYR A 768 6.39 15.13 10.75
C TYR A 768 6.64 16.46 11.50
N VAL A 769 6.23 16.56 12.76
CA VAL A 769 6.48 17.73 13.62
C VAL A 769 7.88 17.74 14.26
N ARG A 770 8.73 16.77 13.92
CA ARG A 770 10.13 16.64 14.36
C ARG A 770 10.33 16.52 15.87
N THR A 771 9.41 15.87 16.59
CA THR A 771 9.55 15.58 18.02
C THR A 771 10.36 14.30 18.26
N TYR A 772 10.20 13.29 17.40
CA TYR A 772 10.93 12.01 17.44
C TYR A 772 10.91 11.31 18.81
N LYS A 773 9.74 11.29 19.44
CA LYS A 773 9.48 10.62 20.73
C LYS A 773 8.33 9.62 20.58
N MET A 774 8.51 8.46 21.18
CA MET A 774 7.55 7.36 21.14
C MET A 774 6.38 7.64 22.08
N ILE A 775 5.21 7.13 21.76
CA ILE A 775 4.17 7.02 22.78
C ILE A 775 4.63 5.97 23.81
N PRO A 776 4.46 6.24 25.12
CA PRO A 776 4.72 5.22 26.15
C PRO A 776 3.76 4.04 25.98
N GLU A 777 4.23 2.80 26.06
CA GLU A 777 3.36 1.63 25.86
C GLU A 777 2.83 1.08 27.18
N MET A 778 1.50 0.98 27.31
CA MET A 778 0.84 0.41 28.49
C MET A 778 -0.29 -0.53 28.10
N TRP A 779 -0.14 -1.79 28.48
CA TRP A 779 -1.00 -2.88 28.03
C TRP A 779 -1.82 -3.43 29.20
N ALA A 780 -3.14 -3.42 29.06
CA ALA A 780 -4.04 -3.87 30.11
C ALA A 780 -4.05 -5.40 30.25
N ILE A 781 -4.18 -5.88 31.49
CA ILE A 781 -4.30 -7.30 31.81
C ILE A 781 -5.63 -7.49 32.56
N GLY A 782 -6.66 -7.95 31.85
CA GLY A 782 -7.99 -8.25 32.41
C GLY A 782 -9.01 -7.10 32.31
N ASP A 783 -10.25 -7.42 32.68
CA ASP A 783 -11.41 -6.53 32.51
C ASP A 783 -11.65 -5.64 33.75
N ILE A 784 -11.82 -4.33 33.53
CA ILE A 784 -12.13 -3.33 34.56
C ILE A 784 -13.59 -3.44 35.03
N SER A 785 -14.43 -4.22 34.33
CA SER A 785 -15.86 -4.35 34.57
C SER A 785 -16.26 -4.93 35.95
N MET A 786 -15.31 -5.38 36.78
CA MET A 786 -15.58 -5.88 38.14
C MET A 786 -15.56 -4.79 39.23
N LEU A 787 -16.33 -3.71 39.07
CA LEU A 787 -16.46 -2.63 40.06
C LEU A 787 -17.86 -2.59 40.70
N ASN A 788 -18.24 -3.68 41.38
CA ASN A 788 -19.57 -3.82 42.00
C ASN A 788 -19.60 -3.72 43.53
N ASP A 789 -18.46 -3.61 44.22
CA ASP A 789 -18.43 -3.61 45.69
C ASP A 789 -17.55 -2.50 46.28
N ILE A 790 -18.09 -1.78 47.25
CA ILE A 790 -17.41 -0.68 47.97
C ILE A 790 -16.42 -1.20 49.03
N ASN A 791 -16.52 -2.48 49.42
CA ASN A 791 -15.66 -3.10 50.44
C ASN A 791 -14.48 -3.88 49.85
N SER A 792 -14.40 -3.98 48.52
CA SER A 792 -13.37 -4.75 47.83
C SER A 792 -12.46 -3.81 47.03
N GLU A 793 -11.15 -3.94 47.24
CA GLU A 793 -10.15 -3.24 46.42
C GLU A 793 -10.24 -3.73 44.97
N CYS A 794 -10.26 -2.81 44.02
CA CYS A 794 -10.18 -3.14 42.61
C CYS A 794 -8.73 -3.10 42.16
N VAL A 795 -8.29 -4.13 41.45
CA VAL A 795 -6.92 -4.24 40.96
C VAL A 795 -6.95 -4.17 39.44
N TYR A 796 -6.39 -3.10 38.91
CA TYR A 796 -6.15 -2.95 37.48
C TYR A 796 -4.69 -3.27 37.17
N SER A 797 -4.44 -4.40 36.53
CA SER A 797 -3.09 -4.88 36.21
C SER A 797 -2.71 -4.47 34.79
N PHE A 798 -1.44 -4.09 34.60
CA PHE A 798 -0.92 -3.72 33.29
C PHE A 798 0.58 -3.99 33.18
N TRP A 799 1.04 -4.12 31.95
CA TRP A 799 2.46 -4.10 31.60
C TRP A 799 2.85 -2.72 31.07
N LEU A 800 4.07 -2.30 31.38
CA LEU A 800 4.70 -1.14 30.76
C LEU A 800 5.83 -1.63 29.87
N TYR A 801 5.83 -1.17 28.62
CA TYR A 801 6.89 -1.46 27.67
C TYR A 801 7.49 -0.14 27.18
N PHE A 802 8.81 -0.12 26.97
CA PHE A 802 9.53 1.00 26.35
C PHE A 802 9.23 2.38 26.99
N CYS A 803 8.98 2.39 28.30
CA CYS A 803 8.74 3.59 29.10
C CYS A 803 10.00 3.98 29.87
N ASP A 804 10.50 5.19 29.65
CA ASP A 804 11.66 5.75 30.38
C ASP A 804 11.34 5.96 31.87
N VAL A 805 10.08 6.22 32.22
CA VAL A 805 9.61 6.49 33.60
C VAL A 805 8.25 5.86 33.88
N VAL A 806 7.98 5.60 35.16
CA VAL A 806 6.65 5.15 35.64
C VAL A 806 5.63 6.28 35.50
N PRO A 807 4.39 6.01 35.02
CA PRO A 807 3.34 7.02 34.98
C PRO A 807 2.85 7.41 36.39
N GLU A 808 2.43 8.65 36.55
CA GLU A 808 1.75 9.13 37.75
C GLU A 808 0.26 8.79 37.67
N VAL A 809 -0.31 8.28 38.75
CA VAL A 809 -1.72 7.88 38.77
C VAL A 809 -2.47 8.60 39.89
N GLU A 810 -3.61 9.17 39.53
CA GLU A 810 -4.48 9.91 40.44
C GLU A 810 -5.96 9.60 40.17
N VAL A 811 -6.85 9.98 41.10
CA VAL A 811 -8.31 9.90 40.92
C VAL A 811 -8.85 11.30 40.71
N GLU A 812 -9.63 11.51 39.64
CA GLU A 812 -10.23 12.81 39.32
C GLU A 812 -11.18 13.30 40.43
N ASN A 813 -11.95 12.40 41.04
CA ASN A 813 -12.78 12.66 42.23
C ASN A 813 -12.37 11.76 43.41
N SER A 814 -11.59 12.31 44.33
CA SER A 814 -11.10 11.63 45.53
C SER A 814 -12.18 11.28 46.56
N ASP A 815 -13.39 11.83 46.42
CA ASP A 815 -14.54 11.48 47.28
C ASP A 815 -15.13 10.12 46.87
N ILE A 816 -14.97 9.73 45.59
CA ILE A 816 -15.52 8.49 45.02
C ILE A 816 -14.55 7.32 45.16
N ALA A 817 -13.25 7.53 44.96
CA ALA A 817 -12.22 6.50 45.08
C ALA A 817 -10.86 7.08 45.52
N GLU A 818 -9.96 6.22 46.01
CA GLU A 818 -8.55 6.54 46.24
C GLU A 818 -7.63 5.49 45.60
N ILE A 819 -6.44 5.94 45.18
CA ILE A 819 -5.37 5.04 44.74
C ILE A 819 -4.49 4.68 45.93
N ILE A 820 -4.23 3.38 46.11
CA ILE A 820 -3.39 2.84 47.20
C ILE A 820 -2.22 1.98 46.69
N SER A 821 -1.96 1.99 45.38
CA SER A 821 -0.95 1.14 44.73
C SER A 821 0.50 1.61 44.76
N ASP A 822 1.40 0.63 44.60
CA ASP A 822 2.77 0.78 44.10
C ASP A 822 2.84 0.43 42.60
N ILE A 823 3.33 1.34 41.76
CA ILE A 823 3.55 1.11 40.32
C ILE A 823 5.06 1.02 40.03
N SER A 824 5.46 0.09 39.16
CA SER A 824 6.86 -0.10 38.75
C SER A 824 7.02 -0.10 37.23
N ILE A 825 8.27 0.06 36.75
CA ILE A 825 8.61 0.10 35.31
C ILE A 825 8.39 -1.25 34.61
N ASN A 826 8.35 -2.38 35.34
CA ASN A 826 8.13 -3.71 34.76
C ASN A 826 6.67 -4.16 34.81
N GLY A 827 5.75 -3.20 34.73
CA GLY A 827 4.33 -3.42 35.00
C GLY A 827 3.96 -3.14 36.45
N GLY A 828 2.65 -3.03 36.67
CA GLY A 828 2.10 -2.57 37.93
C GLY A 828 0.66 -2.98 38.14
N LYS A 829 0.21 -2.76 39.35
CA LYS A 829 -1.19 -2.89 39.74
C LYS A 829 -1.63 -1.54 40.23
N ILE A 830 -2.61 -0.93 39.57
CA ILE A 830 -3.35 0.19 40.16
C ILE A 830 -4.40 -0.43 41.07
N ILE A 831 -4.25 -0.18 42.36
CA ILE A 831 -5.17 -0.65 43.39
C ILE A 831 -6.05 0.53 43.74
N ILE A 832 -7.32 0.40 43.40
CA ILE A 832 -8.36 1.40 43.57
C ILE A 832 -9.18 0.97 44.77
N LYS A 833 -9.26 1.83 45.78
CA LYS A 833 -10.14 1.65 46.93
C LYS A 833 -11.38 2.52 46.78
N PRO A 834 -12.56 1.93 46.55
CA PRO A 834 -13.82 2.66 46.53
C PRO A 834 -14.09 3.42 47.84
N LYS A 835 -14.72 4.60 47.74
CA LYS A 835 -15.15 5.43 48.90
C LYS A 835 -16.63 5.74 48.91
N SER A 836 -17.22 6.01 47.73
CA SER A 836 -18.66 6.27 47.60
C SER A 836 -19.18 5.77 46.26
N LYS A 837 -20.50 5.58 46.17
CA LYS A 837 -21.18 5.33 44.90
C LYS A 837 -20.99 6.52 43.96
N GLY A 838 -20.75 6.25 42.68
CA GLY A 838 -20.60 7.27 41.64
C GLY A 838 -19.66 6.85 40.52
N THR A 839 -19.48 7.75 39.56
CA THR A 839 -18.54 7.59 38.44
C THR A 839 -17.41 8.61 38.60
N THR A 840 -16.17 8.16 38.44
CA THR A 840 -14.97 9.00 38.41
C THR A 840 -14.00 8.47 37.36
N ASN A 841 -12.92 9.20 37.07
CA ASN A 841 -11.83 8.72 36.24
C ASN A 841 -10.58 8.44 37.08
N ILE A 842 -9.88 7.35 36.76
CA ILE A 842 -8.47 7.19 37.09
C ILE A 842 -7.67 7.88 36.00
N ILE A 843 -6.85 8.86 36.37
CA ILE A 843 -5.99 9.60 35.45
C ILE A 843 -4.60 8.99 35.52
N ILE A 844 -4.10 8.51 34.39
CA ILE A 844 -2.75 7.96 34.24
C ILE A 844 -1.94 8.93 33.39
N ASN A 845 -0.98 9.59 34.00
CA ASN A 845 -0.17 10.66 33.42
C ASN A 845 1.25 10.18 33.15
N PHE A 846 1.58 10.02 31.87
CA PHE A 846 2.95 9.82 31.41
C PHE A 846 3.61 11.17 31.20
N LYS A 847 4.78 11.35 31.82
CA LYS A 847 5.61 12.54 31.64
C LYS A 847 6.43 12.43 30.37
N GLU A 848 6.66 13.57 29.73
CA GLU A 848 7.59 13.64 28.61
C GLU A 848 9.03 13.39 29.09
N THR A 849 9.75 12.55 28.35
CA THR A 849 11.16 12.21 28.60
C THR A 849 12.01 12.46 27.35
N GLU A 850 13.23 11.96 27.33
CA GLU A 850 14.08 12.04 26.13
C GLU A 850 13.53 11.17 24.98
N ASN A 851 12.94 10.01 25.28
CA ASN A 851 12.50 9.05 24.26
C ASN A 851 10.97 8.88 24.21
N ASN A 852 10.22 9.27 25.25
CA ASN A 852 8.74 9.19 25.27
C ASN A 852 8.07 10.56 25.28
N CYS A 853 6.94 10.68 24.57
CA CYS A 853 6.01 11.80 24.67
C CYS A 853 5.23 11.75 25.98
N SER A 854 4.76 12.90 26.46
CA SER A 854 3.74 12.92 27.51
C SER A 854 2.41 12.40 26.97
N PHE A 855 1.66 11.66 27.78
CA PHE A 855 0.31 11.20 27.46
C PHE A 855 -0.55 11.12 28.72
N THR A 856 -1.82 11.50 28.62
CA THR A 856 -2.77 11.34 29.73
C THR A 856 -3.90 10.42 29.30
N TYR A 857 -4.00 9.27 29.96
CA TYR A 857 -5.12 8.35 29.79
C TYR A 857 -6.13 8.53 30.92
N LYS A 858 -7.42 8.60 30.56
CA LYS A 858 -8.52 8.67 31.51
C LYS A 858 -9.29 7.36 31.47
N LEU A 859 -9.16 6.58 32.53
CA LEU A 859 -9.89 5.33 32.70
C LEU A 859 -11.19 5.60 33.49
N PRO A 860 -12.38 5.55 32.86
CA PRO A 860 -13.63 5.71 33.59
C PRO A 860 -13.88 4.50 34.50
N ILE A 861 -14.25 4.78 35.75
CA ILE A 861 -14.67 3.77 36.72
C ILE A 861 -16.04 4.14 37.31
N THR A 862 -16.91 3.15 37.42
CA THR A 862 -18.23 3.31 38.07
C THR A 862 -18.31 2.38 39.27
N ILE A 863 -18.50 2.95 40.46
CA ILE A 863 -18.71 2.22 41.70
C ILE A 863 -20.22 2.20 41.95
N ASN A 864 -20.83 1.02 41.79
CA ASN A 864 -22.28 0.86 41.91
C ASN A 864 -22.80 0.92 43.36
N GLY A 865 -21.90 0.83 44.35
CA GLY A 865 -22.23 0.77 45.77
C GLY A 865 -22.73 -0.62 46.20
N TYR A 866 -22.74 -0.89 47.51
CA TYR A 866 -23.22 -2.14 48.08
C TYR A 866 -24.75 -2.24 47.97
N ILE A 867 -25.29 -3.37 47.50
CA ILE A 867 -26.70 -3.71 47.72
C ILE A 867 -26.80 -4.25 49.16
N SER A 868 -27.16 -3.39 50.11
CA SER A 868 -27.42 -3.84 51.47
C SER A 868 -28.74 -4.59 51.51
N ILE A 869 -28.69 -5.93 51.47
CA ILE A 869 -29.88 -6.77 51.66
C ILE A 869 -30.62 -6.28 52.92
N GLY A 870 -31.89 -5.91 52.76
CA GLY A 870 -32.75 -5.31 53.77
C GLY A 870 -32.82 -3.77 53.79
N ASP A 871 -31.96 -3.04 53.09
CA ASP A 871 -31.99 -1.58 52.90
C ASP A 871 -32.86 -1.22 51.69
N VAL A 872 -34.16 -1.35 51.90
CA VAL A 872 -35.17 -1.25 50.84
C VAL A 872 -35.30 0.20 50.32
N ASN A 873 -34.90 1.19 51.11
CA ASN A 873 -34.99 2.60 50.74
C ASN A 873 -33.64 3.22 50.30
N THR A 874 -32.57 2.44 50.25
CA THR A 874 -31.22 2.84 49.82
C THR A 874 -30.58 3.93 50.70
N ASP A 875 -30.99 4.06 51.97
CA ASP A 875 -30.46 5.06 52.90
C ASP A 875 -29.21 4.60 53.68
N SER A 876 -28.67 3.44 53.32
CA SER A 876 -27.50 2.78 53.90
C SER A 876 -27.70 2.30 55.35
N GLN A 877 -28.94 2.20 55.83
CA GLN A 877 -29.24 1.69 57.17
C GLN A 877 -30.40 0.69 57.15
N VAL A 878 -30.15 -0.59 57.42
CA VAL A 878 -31.23 -1.59 57.57
C VAL A 878 -32.01 -1.34 58.88
N ASN A 879 -33.16 -0.66 58.80
CA ASN A 879 -33.93 -0.23 59.96
C ASN A 879 -35.46 -0.27 59.72
N ALA A 880 -36.22 0.25 60.70
CA ALA A 880 -37.68 0.23 60.64
C ALA A 880 -38.27 1.00 59.45
N LYS A 881 -37.54 1.96 58.88
CA LYS A 881 -37.91 2.68 57.66
C LYS A 881 -37.94 1.74 56.47
N ASP A 882 -36.97 0.86 56.28
CA ASP A 882 -36.93 -0.12 55.18
C ASP A 882 -38.10 -1.07 55.25
N ARG A 883 -38.34 -1.60 56.45
CA ARG A 883 -39.51 -2.43 56.72
C ARG A 883 -40.80 -1.70 56.39
N MET A 884 -40.88 -0.40 56.68
CA MET A 884 -42.05 0.42 56.39
C MET A 884 -42.19 0.70 54.88
N THR A 885 -41.10 1.03 54.21
CA THR A 885 -41.01 1.23 52.76
C THR A 885 -41.46 -0.04 52.02
N LEU A 886 -40.92 -1.20 52.41
CA LEU A 886 -41.34 -2.51 51.88
C LEU A 886 -42.82 -2.80 52.18
N THR A 887 -43.30 -2.45 53.38
CA THR A 887 -44.73 -2.60 53.72
C THR A 887 -45.62 -1.77 52.80
N ARG A 888 -45.22 -0.52 52.51
CA ARG A 888 -45.97 0.42 51.69
C ARG A 888 -45.93 0.04 50.21
N TYR A 889 -44.79 -0.43 49.73
CA TYR A 889 -44.62 -1.01 48.39
C TYR A 889 -45.54 -2.22 48.19
N LEU A 890 -45.50 -3.21 49.10
CA LEU A 890 -46.35 -4.41 49.02
C LEU A 890 -47.85 -4.07 49.10
N ALA A 891 -48.20 -2.96 49.78
CA ALA A 891 -49.56 -2.43 49.85
C ALA A 891 -49.93 -1.48 48.70
N LYS A 892 -49.03 -1.24 47.74
CA LYS A 892 -49.20 -0.35 46.57
C LYS A 892 -49.59 1.08 46.94
N TRP A 893 -48.95 1.65 47.96
CA TRP A 893 -49.16 3.05 48.33
C TRP A 893 -48.54 4.00 47.31
N ILE A 894 -49.27 5.08 46.99
CA ILE A 894 -48.81 6.12 46.06
C ILE A 894 -47.53 6.78 46.62
N GLY A 895 -46.48 6.85 45.80
CA GLY A 895 -45.16 7.39 46.16
C GLY A 895 -44.16 6.37 46.73
N TYR A 896 -44.50 5.08 46.73
CA TYR A 896 -43.67 3.96 47.18
C TYR A 896 -43.53 2.86 46.12
N GLU A 897 -43.72 3.19 44.84
CA GLU A 897 -43.68 2.25 43.71
C GLU A 897 -42.24 1.84 43.33
N ASN A 898 -41.26 2.69 43.64
CA ASN A 898 -39.85 2.47 43.34
C ASN A 898 -39.08 2.16 44.63
N ILE A 899 -38.73 0.89 44.82
CA ILE A 899 -37.83 0.40 45.88
C ILE A 899 -36.68 -0.38 45.24
N ASP A 900 -35.61 -0.62 46.00
CA ASP A 900 -34.56 -1.55 45.55
C ASP A 900 -35.07 -3.00 45.68
N MET A 901 -35.44 -3.59 44.54
CA MET A 901 -36.03 -4.93 44.49
C MET A 901 -35.03 -6.02 44.90
N THR A 902 -33.74 -5.82 44.64
CA THR A 902 -32.68 -6.78 45.01
C THR A 902 -32.40 -6.70 46.52
N ALA A 903 -32.38 -5.50 47.11
CA ALA A 903 -32.28 -5.34 48.56
C ALA A 903 -33.54 -5.82 49.30
N ALA A 904 -34.71 -5.73 48.66
CA ALA A 904 -35.99 -6.13 49.25
C ALA A 904 -36.23 -7.63 49.28
N ASP A 905 -35.65 -8.42 48.37
CA ASP A 905 -35.69 -9.89 48.40
C ASP A 905 -34.65 -10.42 49.39
N VAL A 906 -34.95 -10.30 50.68
CA VAL A 906 -34.01 -10.67 51.74
C VAL A 906 -33.82 -12.17 51.91
N ASN A 907 -34.50 -12.98 51.10
CA ASN A 907 -34.43 -14.44 51.14
C ASN A 907 -34.00 -15.07 49.81
N ASN A 908 -33.78 -14.26 48.77
CA ASN A 908 -33.28 -14.60 47.43
C ASN A 908 -34.08 -15.73 46.76
N ASP A 909 -35.41 -15.71 46.92
CA ASP A 909 -36.30 -16.62 46.20
C ASP A 909 -36.86 -16.03 44.89
N GLY A 910 -36.44 -14.81 44.54
CA GLY A 910 -36.79 -14.11 43.31
C GLY A 910 -38.10 -13.32 43.40
N ASP A 911 -38.81 -13.41 44.52
CA ASP A 911 -40.14 -12.83 44.71
C ASP A 911 -40.17 -11.88 45.92
N VAL A 912 -40.17 -10.56 45.71
CA VAL A 912 -40.33 -9.59 46.82
C VAL A 912 -41.76 -9.62 47.37
N ASN A 913 -41.95 -10.24 48.53
CA ASN A 913 -43.27 -10.48 49.09
C ASN A 913 -43.36 -10.32 50.63
N ALA A 914 -44.49 -10.73 51.22
CA ALA A 914 -44.74 -10.59 52.66
C ALA A 914 -43.75 -11.37 53.54
N LYS A 915 -43.14 -12.44 52.99
CA LYS A 915 -42.11 -13.27 53.62
C LYS A 915 -40.83 -12.46 53.82
N ASP A 916 -40.39 -11.71 52.82
CA ASP A 916 -39.23 -10.81 52.91
C ASP A 916 -39.42 -9.74 53.95
N ARG A 917 -40.58 -9.08 53.93
CA ARG A 917 -40.94 -8.11 54.95
C ARG A 917 -40.92 -8.71 56.35
N MET A 918 -41.38 -9.96 56.51
CA MET A 918 -41.38 -10.65 57.81
C MET A 918 -39.95 -10.97 58.26
N ILE A 919 -39.10 -11.48 57.36
CA ILE A 919 -37.69 -11.75 57.63
C ILE A 919 -36.96 -10.47 58.03
N LEU A 920 -37.16 -9.39 57.28
CA LEU A 920 -36.63 -8.06 57.58
C LEU A 920 -37.13 -7.54 58.93
N THR A 921 -38.41 -7.73 59.25
CA THR A 921 -38.98 -7.35 60.56
C THR A 921 -38.33 -8.10 61.71
N ARG A 922 -38.12 -9.42 61.57
CA ARG A 922 -37.48 -10.26 62.58
C ARG A 922 -36.02 -9.88 62.79
N HIS A 923 -35.34 -9.55 61.70
CA HIS A 923 -33.95 -9.08 61.73
C HIS A 923 -33.81 -7.76 62.49
N ILE A 924 -34.63 -6.76 62.15
CA ILE A 924 -34.63 -5.45 62.85
C ILE A 924 -34.96 -5.62 64.35
N ALA A 925 -35.85 -6.55 64.68
CA ALA A 925 -36.22 -6.86 66.06
C ALA A 925 -35.23 -7.78 66.81
N LYS A 926 -34.15 -8.22 66.15
CA LYS A 926 -33.11 -9.12 66.69
C LYS A 926 -33.69 -10.41 67.29
N TRP A 927 -34.64 -11.03 66.60
CA TRP A 927 -35.19 -12.32 67.01
C TRP A 927 -34.12 -13.41 66.95
N GLN A 928 -34.20 -14.39 67.86
CA GLN A 928 -33.29 -15.53 67.90
C GLN A 928 -33.35 -16.30 66.57
N GLY A 929 -32.21 -16.44 65.89
CA GLY A 929 -32.08 -17.04 64.55
C GLY A 929 -32.23 -16.07 63.37
N TYR A 930 -32.41 -14.77 63.62
CA TYR A 930 -32.49 -13.69 62.62
C TYR A 930 -31.54 -12.53 62.96
N GLU A 931 -30.54 -12.78 63.80
CA GLU A 931 -29.52 -11.79 64.17
C GLU A 931 -28.79 -11.25 62.94
N THR A 932 -28.76 -12.02 61.85
CA THR A 932 -28.40 -11.56 60.50
C THR A 932 -29.47 -11.99 59.49
N LEU A 933 -29.58 -11.27 58.36
CA LEU A 933 -30.49 -11.68 57.29
C LEU A 933 -30.04 -13.02 56.67
N PRO A 934 -30.98 -13.86 56.24
CA PRO A 934 -30.70 -15.24 55.82
C PRO A 934 -29.96 -15.33 54.48
N TYR A 935 -30.06 -14.30 53.62
CA TYR A 935 -29.26 -14.17 52.41
C TYR A 935 -28.17 -13.11 52.59
N ARG A 936 -26.97 -13.41 52.09
CA ARG A 936 -25.82 -12.50 51.98
C ARG A 936 -25.24 -12.67 50.59
N ILE A 937 -24.95 -11.57 49.90
CA ILE A 937 -24.17 -11.56 48.65
C ILE A 937 -22.69 -11.59 49.02
#